data_AF-A0A151NFI4-F1
#
_entry.id   AF-A0A151NFI4-F1
#
_cell.length_a   1.000
_cell.length_b   1.000
_cell.length_c   1.000
_cell.angle_alpha   90.00
_cell.angle_beta   90.00
_cell.angle_gamma   90.00
#
_symmetry.space_group_name_H-M   'P 1'
#
loop_
_entity.id
_entity.type
_entity.pdbx_description
1 polymer ?
#
loop_
_entity_poly.entity_id
_entity_poly.type
_entity_poly.pdbx_seq_one_letter_code
_entity_poly.pdbx_strand_id
1 'polypeptide(L)'
;MHTDSSSSGLVIRLNYKHLVVSGVLILFLPLFFYRDYCSEKMSIDALQLANTAFAGDVFKKLCEKDKTTNIVFAPLCTSTSLALAYKAAKGDTATQMKQVLHLENVKDVAFGFQTVTSDVSKLSNFFTLKMVKRLYVEKSLDPTTDFVSSTKRPFPSELELVDFKEKPEDTRQQINKSVSELTDGKMENILSEESVNGQTKILLVNAAYFITNWMKKFPEAEIKECPFKINKTETKPVQMMNLEATFCLGYVKDLKVSILELPCLNKHISMLILLPKEIEDDTTGLEQLERELTPETLVQWTNPSVMANTKVNVFLPKFKVEGDYDLKPVLESLGMTSIFDENTADLSEMCDAKDVVLSKIVHKVSLEVKEEGFADFIMDLLSTANTKFCLDFFKALKTENTDKNIFFSPLSISAVLGMVLLGARGNTAKQIKEVFHFHDVSSTATPGTGRTSQDGSAEYEAEGVHHQFQALLSAIYKPNSDYSLSIANRLYAEITFALYKQYLSCTKTLYHAELEEIDFVNAPQEARIKINSWVENQTNGKIKKLFPSDAFNENVVLVLVNAIYFKGKWALKFEKEKTKETAFRLNKNEIKSVQMMFLNSTFKLAIIKEPPLEVLELPYIDNELSMFILLPKDIGDKSTGLEQLESALTYEKLAEWTSSVNMNKQNVNVYLPRFKMEEGYNLKTILQVMGVLDMFSLKSDLTGMSNLAGLYVSRAFRKSYVDVNEEGTEATAGSGVVAAFDFKMGSLSKSVAEFCLDLFHEVTLQHRWKKASGSQEPMARPSSECGAEGTELEHHSETFSFTVQDLNLRDSQRVPHTLLRAEKARHKLCFESG
;
A
#
# COMPACT_ATOMS: atom_id res chain seq x y z
N MET A 1 16.91 -8.69 -39.53
CA MET A 1 17.97 -7.89 -38.88
C MET A 1 17.80 -8.03 -37.38
N HIS A 2 18.89 -8.00 -36.62
CA HIS A 2 18.89 -8.37 -35.21
C HIS A 2 18.26 -7.30 -34.33
N THR A 3 17.70 -7.72 -33.20
CA THR A 3 17.24 -6.87 -32.11
C THR A 3 17.90 -7.41 -30.84
N ASP A 4 18.94 -6.73 -30.37
CA ASP A 4 19.70 -7.15 -29.21
C ASP A 4 18.89 -6.89 -27.92
N SER A 5 18.98 -7.82 -26.98
CA SER A 5 18.20 -7.83 -25.73
C SER A 5 19.10 -7.87 -24.49
N SER A 6 19.95 -6.86 -24.38
CA SER A 6 20.77 -6.60 -23.18
C SER A 6 19.89 -6.11 -22.02
N SER A 7 20.41 -6.05 -20.79
CA SER A 7 19.54 -5.84 -19.63
C SER A 7 20.23 -5.34 -18.35
N SER A 8 19.81 -4.18 -17.85
CA SER A 8 20.37 -3.51 -16.67
C SER A 8 19.45 -3.62 -15.45
N GLY A 9 19.74 -4.55 -14.53
CA GLY A 9 18.98 -4.69 -13.28
C GLY A 9 19.62 -5.64 -12.26
N LEU A 10 18.86 -6.07 -11.25
CA LEU A 10 19.38 -6.74 -10.05
C LEU A 10 19.88 -8.16 -10.36
N VAL A 11 21.16 -8.45 -10.05
CA VAL A 11 21.85 -9.72 -10.33
C VAL A 11 22.06 -10.49 -9.04
N ILE A 12 21.70 -11.78 -9.00
CA ILE A 12 21.64 -12.55 -7.76
C ILE A 12 22.11 -13.99 -7.96
N ARG A 13 23.04 -14.43 -7.10
CA ARG A 13 23.39 -15.84 -6.92
C ARG A 13 22.82 -16.30 -5.60
N LEU A 14 22.16 -17.45 -5.59
CA LEU A 14 21.67 -18.04 -4.35
C LEU A 14 22.49 -19.28 -3.98
N ASN A 15 23.03 -19.28 -2.77
CA ASN A 15 24.06 -20.20 -2.30
C ASN A 15 24.11 -20.25 -0.77
N TYR A 16 24.66 -21.33 -0.22
CA TYR A 16 24.10 -21.90 0.98
C TYR A 16 24.91 -21.72 2.28
N LYS A 17 24.29 -20.98 3.20
CA LYS A 17 24.25 -21.30 4.65
C LYS A 17 23.18 -20.50 5.39
N HIS A 18 23.08 -19.20 5.08
CA HIS A 18 22.19 -18.27 5.79
C HIS A 18 20.84 -18.01 5.10
N LEU A 19 20.66 -18.40 3.84
CA LEU A 19 19.37 -18.27 3.15
C LEU A 19 19.07 -19.50 2.29
N VAL A 20 18.02 -20.23 2.70
CA VAL A 20 16.90 -20.87 1.96
C VAL A 20 17.00 -21.32 0.48
N VAL A 21 17.98 -20.92 -0.33
CA VAL A 21 18.04 -21.25 -1.77
C VAL A 21 19.49 -21.59 -2.19
N SER A 22 19.64 -22.41 -3.22
CA SER A 22 20.91 -22.77 -3.86
C SER A 22 20.71 -22.90 -5.37
N GLY A 23 21.79 -23.00 -6.14
CA GLY A 23 21.73 -23.52 -7.51
C GLY A 23 20.95 -22.65 -8.50
N VAL A 24 20.59 -21.41 -8.14
CA VAL A 24 19.82 -20.49 -8.98
C VAL A 24 20.58 -19.19 -9.16
N LEU A 25 20.73 -18.79 -10.42
CA LEU A 25 21.04 -17.42 -10.82
C LEU A 25 19.71 -16.71 -11.13
N ILE A 26 19.44 -15.60 -10.44
CA ILE A 26 18.27 -14.75 -10.67
C ILE A 26 18.72 -13.40 -11.23
N LEU A 27 18.08 -12.96 -12.31
CA LEU A 27 18.32 -11.67 -12.95
C LEU A 27 16.99 -10.91 -13.05
N PHE A 28 16.86 -9.75 -12.40
CA PHE A 28 15.72 -8.86 -12.61
C PHE A 28 16.03 -7.90 -13.73
N LEU A 29 15.22 -7.94 -14.80
CA LEU A 29 15.47 -7.18 -16.02
C LEU A 29 14.29 -6.23 -16.28
N PRO A 30 14.54 -4.93 -16.58
CA PRO A 30 13.50 -4.03 -17.04
C PRO A 30 13.12 -4.34 -18.50
N LEU A 31 11.83 -4.50 -18.78
CA LEU A 31 11.30 -4.87 -20.10
C LEU A 31 11.07 -3.64 -20.99
N PHE A 32 12.16 -3.01 -21.44
CA PHE A 32 12.11 -1.86 -22.35
C PHE A 32 11.82 -2.26 -23.81
N PHE A 33 10.58 -2.67 -24.09
CA PHE A 33 10.09 -2.93 -25.46
C PHE A 33 9.80 -1.63 -26.25
N TYR A 34 10.77 -0.71 -26.34
CA TYR A 34 10.63 0.49 -27.15
C TYR A 34 10.86 0.23 -28.64
N ARG A 35 9.82 0.51 -29.41
CA ARG A 35 9.75 0.40 -30.86
C ARG A 35 9.67 1.80 -31.49
N ASP A 36 10.41 1.97 -32.57
CA ASP A 36 10.43 3.11 -33.50
C ASP A 36 10.90 4.48 -32.94
N TYR A 37 12.22 4.73 -32.96
CA TYR A 37 12.86 5.98 -33.43
C TYR A 37 14.39 5.78 -33.60
N CYS A 38 14.99 6.32 -34.67
CA CYS A 38 16.31 5.88 -35.17
C CYS A 38 17.44 6.92 -35.07
N SER A 39 17.93 7.17 -33.85
CA SER A 39 19.31 7.68 -33.61
C SER A 39 19.70 7.50 -32.14
N GLU A 40 18.86 8.01 -31.24
CA GLU A 40 19.03 7.97 -29.78
C GLU A 40 19.05 6.53 -29.24
N LYS A 41 18.20 5.66 -29.81
CA LYS A 41 18.14 4.23 -29.51
C LYS A 41 19.52 3.55 -29.50
N MET A 42 20.38 3.84 -30.48
CA MET A 42 21.73 3.23 -30.53
C MET A 42 22.61 3.57 -29.32
N SER A 43 22.40 4.72 -28.67
CA SER A 43 23.18 5.08 -27.47
C SER A 43 22.60 4.47 -26.19
N ILE A 44 21.29 4.16 -26.18
CA ILE A 44 20.62 3.46 -25.07
C ILE A 44 20.96 1.96 -25.14
N ASP A 45 20.77 1.33 -26.31
CA ASP A 45 21.09 -0.09 -26.54
C ASP A 45 22.57 -0.38 -26.18
N ALA A 46 23.50 0.51 -26.56
CA ALA A 46 24.92 0.42 -26.23
C ALA A 46 25.21 0.58 -24.72
N LEU A 47 24.53 1.50 -24.02
CA LEU A 47 24.69 1.65 -22.57
C LEU A 47 24.09 0.46 -21.80
N GLN A 48 22.98 -0.09 -22.29
CA GLN A 48 22.33 -1.26 -21.72
C GLN A 48 23.23 -2.50 -21.87
N LEU A 49 23.92 -2.66 -23.00
CA LEU A 49 25.02 -3.63 -23.18
C LEU A 49 26.16 -3.38 -22.19
N ALA A 50 26.69 -2.15 -22.13
CA ALA A 50 27.80 -1.78 -21.25
C ALA A 50 27.52 -2.10 -19.76
N ASN A 51 26.34 -1.71 -19.28
CA ASN A 51 25.91 -2.02 -17.92
C ASN A 51 25.71 -3.55 -17.71
N THR A 52 25.29 -4.29 -18.73
CA THR A 52 25.18 -5.77 -18.65
C THR A 52 26.55 -6.42 -18.51
N ALA A 53 27.55 -5.93 -19.27
CA ALA A 53 28.92 -6.41 -19.20
C ALA A 53 29.56 -6.12 -17.83
N PHE A 54 29.52 -4.86 -17.38
CA PHE A 54 29.95 -4.46 -16.04
C PHE A 54 29.26 -5.25 -14.92
N ALA A 55 27.95 -5.51 -15.04
CA ALA A 55 27.23 -6.34 -14.08
C ALA A 55 27.77 -7.79 -14.04
N GLY A 56 28.05 -8.38 -15.21
CA GLY A 56 28.63 -9.71 -15.32
C GLY A 56 30.03 -9.81 -14.72
N ASP A 57 30.89 -8.82 -14.96
CA ASP A 57 32.27 -8.79 -14.46
C ASP A 57 32.33 -8.63 -12.94
N VAL A 58 31.60 -7.64 -12.39
CA VAL A 58 31.50 -7.46 -10.94
C VAL A 58 30.87 -8.69 -10.28
N PHE A 59 29.82 -9.27 -10.88
CA PHE A 59 29.20 -10.50 -10.38
C PHE A 59 30.20 -11.67 -10.34
N LYS A 60 30.96 -11.90 -11.42
CA LYS A 60 32.01 -12.93 -11.46
C LYS A 60 33.06 -12.72 -10.38
N LYS A 61 33.52 -11.48 -10.14
CA LYS A 61 34.47 -11.18 -9.06
C LYS A 61 33.91 -11.36 -7.66
N LEU A 62 32.62 -11.10 -7.44
CA LEU A 62 31.96 -11.46 -6.17
C LEU A 62 31.88 -12.99 -6.00
N CYS A 63 31.60 -13.76 -7.06
CA CYS A 63 31.54 -15.22 -7.03
C CYS A 63 32.92 -15.89 -6.88
N GLU A 64 33.98 -15.29 -7.44
CA GLU A 64 35.37 -15.68 -7.20
C GLU A 64 35.76 -15.51 -5.73
N LYS A 65 35.33 -14.40 -5.11
CA LYS A 65 35.65 -14.02 -3.72
C LYS A 65 34.91 -14.88 -2.69
N ASP A 66 33.66 -15.25 -2.95
CA ASP A 66 32.92 -16.18 -2.10
C ASP A 66 32.12 -17.21 -2.92
N LYS A 67 32.55 -18.48 -2.78
CA LYS A 67 31.94 -19.64 -3.45
C LYS A 67 30.78 -20.27 -2.66
N THR A 68 30.35 -19.67 -1.56
CA THR A 68 29.42 -20.28 -0.59
C THR A 68 28.29 -19.38 -0.10
N THR A 69 28.37 -18.06 -0.25
CA THR A 69 27.27 -17.14 0.17
C THR A 69 26.38 -16.67 -0.98
N ASN A 70 25.15 -16.30 -0.63
CA ASN A 70 24.25 -15.59 -1.52
C ASN A 70 24.88 -14.24 -1.90
N ILE A 71 24.82 -13.87 -3.18
CA ILE A 71 25.28 -12.59 -3.68
C ILE A 71 24.07 -11.87 -4.26
N VAL A 72 23.86 -10.59 -3.91
CA VAL A 72 22.78 -9.76 -4.47
C VAL A 72 23.34 -8.38 -4.80
N PHE A 73 23.38 -8.04 -6.10
CA PHE A 73 24.08 -6.87 -6.61
C PHE A 73 23.17 -6.02 -7.50
N ALA A 74 23.27 -4.69 -7.36
CA ALA A 74 22.43 -3.71 -8.03
C ALA A 74 23.28 -2.85 -8.99
N PRO A 75 23.71 -3.41 -10.15
CA PRO A 75 24.73 -2.82 -11.01
C PRO A 75 24.39 -1.39 -11.46
N LEU A 76 23.11 -1.09 -11.70
CA LEU A 76 22.66 0.22 -12.15
C LEU A 76 22.93 1.34 -11.14
N CYS A 77 22.90 1.08 -9.83
CA CYS A 77 23.29 2.09 -8.84
C CYS A 77 24.79 2.39 -8.99
N THR A 78 25.61 1.32 -8.92
CA THR A 78 27.06 1.40 -8.97
C THR A 78 27.56 2.07 -10.25
N SER A 79 27.07 1.63 -11.41
CA SER A 79 27.49 2.13 -12.72
C SER A 79 27.10 3.59 -12.95
N THR A 80 25.89 4.00 -12.53
CA THR A 80 25.47 5.42 -12.59
C THR A 80 26.35 6.29 -11.68
N SER A 81 26.61 5.83 -10.45
CA SER A 81 27.43 6.57 -9.50
C SER A 81 28.92 6.65 -9.92
N LEU A 82 29.44 5.59 -10.56
CA LEU A 82 30.76 5.58 -11.18
C LEU A 82 30.80 6.40 -12.47
N ALA A 83 29.70 6.55 -13.21
CA ALA A 83 29.62 7.43 -14.38
C ALA A 83 29.67 8.92 -13.99
N LEU A 84 29.07 9.27 -12.84
CA LEU A 84 29.22 10.59 -12.21
C LEU A 84 30.67 10.86 -11.77
N ALA A 85 31.38 9.85 -11.24
CA ALA A 85 32.81 9.95 -10.94
C ALA A 85 33.70 9.97 -12.21
N TYR A 86 33.38 9.20 -13.24
CA TYR A 86 34.06 9.21 -14.54
C TYR A 86 33.97 10.58 -15.23
N LYS A 87 32.87 11.33 -15.02
CA LYS A 87 32.74 12.71 -15.48
C LYS A 87 33.72 13.70 -14.81
N ALA A 88 34.33 13.35 -13.68
CA ALA A 88 35.43 14.10 -13.06
C ALA A 88 36.81 13.70 -13.59
N ALA A 89 36.92 12.53 -14.23
CA ALA A 89 38.19 11.89 -14.55
C ALA A 89 38.78 12.32 -15.90
N LYS A 90 40.11 12.26 -16.00
CA LYS A 90 40.89 12.49 -17.22
C LYS A 90 41.98 11.43 -17.41
N GLY A 91 42.67 11.49 -18.56
CA GLY A 91 43.86 10.70 -18.85
C GLY A 91 43.66 9.18 -18.68
N ASP A 92 44.61 8.55 -18.01
CA ASP A 92 44.57 7.10 -17.74
C ASP A 92 43.44 6.75 -16.76
N THR A 93 43.10 7.62 -15.81
CA THR A 93 41.96 7.48 -14.89
C THR A 93 40.65 7.28 -15.65
N ALA A 94 40.36 8.21 -16.58
CA ALA A 94 39.18 8.13 -17.43
C ALA A 94 39.22 6.89 -18.35
N THR A 95 40.41 6.53 -18.85
CA THR A 95 40.58 5.38 -19.74
C THR A 95 40.28 4.07 -19.03
N GLN A 96 40.84 3.84 -17.83
CA GLN A 96 40.55 2.68 -17.00
C GLN A 96 39.07 2.60 -16.60
N MET A 97 38.48 3.72 -16.16
CA MET A 97 37.06 3.76 -15.80
C MET A 97 36.15 3.46 -16.99
N LYS A 98 36.46 4.03 -18.16
CA LYS A 98 35.73 3.79 -19.41
C LYS A 98 35.75 2.32 -19.80
N GLN A 99 36.91 1.66 -19.67
CA GLN A 99 37.08 0.24 -19.95
C GLN A 99 36.30 -0.65 -18.98
N VAL A 100 36.45 -0.44 -17.66
CA VAL A 100 35.77 -1.29 -16.65
C VAL A 100 34.24 -1.09 -16.68
N LEU A 101 33.75 0.09 -17.08
CA LEU A 101 32.33 0.34 -17.28
C LEU A 101 31.82 -0.03 -18.70
N HIS A 102 32.68 -0.56 -19.58
CA HIS A 102 32.38 -0.94 -20.98
C HIS A 102 31.78 0.20 -21.84
N LEU A 103 32.20 1.44 -21.58
CA LEU A 103 31.64 2.66 -22.18
C LEU A 103 32.27 3.05 -23.53
N GLU A 104 33.04 2.17 -24.18
CA GLU A 104 33.70 2.41 -25.46
C GLU A 104 32.74 2.86 -26.56
N ASN A 105 31.59 2.19 -26.65
CA ASN A 105 30.59 2.40 -27.70
C ASN A 105 29.47 3.38 -27.31
N VAL A 106 29.47 3.89 -26.08
CA VAL A 106 28.43 4.79 -25.57
C VAL A 106 28.78 6.24 -25.96
N LYS A 107 27.94 6.85 -26.79
CA LYS A 107 28.19 8.20 -27.35
C LYS A 107 27.99 9.32 -26.35
N ASP A 108 26.88 9.27 -25.61
CA ASP A 108 26.61 10.17 -24.48
C ASP A 108 26.29 9.34 -23.23
N VAL A 109 27.31 9.17 -22.40
CA VAL A 109 27.24 8.45 -21.13
C VAL A 109 26.28 9.15 -20.16
N ALA A 110 26.31 10.48 -20.11
CA ALA A 110 25.56 11.25 -19.14
C ALA A 110 24.06 11.26 -19.46
N PHE A 111 23.70 11.51 -20.72
CA PHE A 111 22.31 11.42 -21.18
C PHE A 111 21.75 10.00 -21.12
N GLY A 112 22.57 8.99 -21.44
CA GLY A 112 22.17 7.59 -21.34
C GLY A 112 21.82 7.20 -19.90
N PHE A 113 22.70 7.48 -18.93
CA PHE A 113 22.43 7.19 -17.52
C PHE A 113 21.29 8.03 -16.94
N GLN A 114 21.13 9.29 -17.38
CA GLN A 114 19.98 10.12 -17.04
C GLN A 114 18.67 9.47 -17.48
N THR A 115 18.62 8.95 -18.71
CA THR A 115 17.42 8.33 -19.30
C THR A 115 17.07 7.06 -18.54
N VAL A 116 18.01 6.12 -18.38
CA VAL A 116 17.78 4.86 -17.66
C VAL A 116 17.41 5.12 -16.20
N THR A 117 18.04 6.10 -15.54
CA THR A 117 17.68 6.51 -14.17
C THR A 117 16.27 7.08 -14.11
N SER A 118 15.89 7.96 -15.03
CA SER A 118 14.54 8.55 -15.08
C SER A 118 13.48 7.48 -15.31
N ASP A 119 13.74 6.49 -16.17
CA ASP A 119 12.80 5.42 -16.43
C ASP A 119 12.65 4.49 -15.22
N VAL A 120 13.73 4.06 -14.57
CA VAL A 120 13.61 3.22 -13.37
C VAL A 120 13.06 4.02 -12.17
N SER A 121 13.22 5.35 -12.10
CA SER A 121 12.51 6.18 -11.11
C SER A 121 11.01 6.35 -11.40
N LYS A 122 10.55 6.16 -12.65
CA LYS A 122 9.11 6.01 -12.93
C LYS A 122 8.63 4.66 -12.40
N LEU A 123 9.44 3.60 -12.54
CA LEU A 123 9.11 2.27 -12.03
C LEU A 123 8.99 2.19 -10.50
N SER A 124 9.67 3.03 -9.72
CA SER A 124 9.50 3.06 -8.25
C SER A 124 8.11 3.52 -7.77
N ASN A 125 7.21 3.95 -8.66
CA ASN A 125 5.80 4.18 -8.36
C ASN A 125 4.94 2.90 -8.47
N PHE A 126 5.44 1.85 -9.14
CA PHE A 126 4.72 0.61 -9.44
C PHE A 126 5.20 -0.58 -8.58
N PHE A 127 6.42 -0.47 -8.03
CA PHE A 127 7.05 -1.48 -7.21
C PHE A 127 7.65 -0.84 -5.97
N THR A 128 7.82 -1.61 -4.90
CA THR A 128 8.64 -1.21 -3.75
C THR A 128 10.12 -1.30 -4.11
N LEU A 129 10.56 -0.51 -5.08
CA LEU A 129 11.94 -0.37 -5.55
C LEU A 129 12.46 0.99 -5.10
N LYS A 130 13.38 1.02 -4.14
CA LYS A 130 14.07 2.24 -3.71
C LYS A 130 15.55 2.10 -4.01
N MET A 131 16.13 3.08 -4.71
CA MET A 131 17.53 3.09 -5.10
C MET A 131 18.18 4.43 -4.74
N VAL A 132 19.24 4.38 -3.95
CA VAL A 132 20.12 5.52 -3.68
C VAL A 132 21.44 5.28 -4.42
N LYS A 133 21.94 6.31 -5.07
CA LYS A 133 23.24 6.37 -5.71
C LYS A 133 23.75 7.79 -5.51
N ARG A 134 24.78 7.96 -4.67
CA ARG A 134 25.33 9.28 -4.35
C ARG A 134 26.84 9.30 -4.34
N LEU A 135 27.37 10.42 -4.85
CA LEU A 135 28.75 10.86 -4.77
C LEU A 135 28.83 11.97 -3.71
N TYR A 136 29.36 11.62 -2.53
CA TYR A 136 29.67 12.58 -1.48
C TYR A 136 31.11 13.06 -1.66
N VAL A 137 31.30 14.38 -1.77
CA VAL A 137 32.60 15.01 -1.99
C VAL A 137 32.94 15.92 -0.81
N GLU A 138 34.18 15.83 -0.32
CA GLU A 138 34.70 16.73 0.72
C GLU A 138 34.65 18.18 0.23
N LYS A 139 33.88 19.03 0.93
CA LYS A 139 33.62 20.43 0.57
C LYS A 139 34.91 21.26 0.43
N SER A 140 35.98 20.93 1.17
CA SER A 140 37.25 21.66 1.10
C SER A 140 38.06 21.40 -0.18
N LEU A 141 37.55 20.57 -1.10
CA LEU A 141 38.08 20.41 -2.46
C LEU A 141 37.57 21.49 -3.42
N ASP A 142 36.57 22.29 -3.01
CA ASP A 142 35.91 23.35 -3.78
C ASP A 142 35.61 23.00 -5.27
N PRO A 143 34.76 21.99 -5.55
CA PRO A 143 34.47 21.56 -6.92
C PRO A 143 33.91 22.67 -7.81
N THR A 144 34.42 22.77 -9.03
CA THR A 144 34.14 23.91 -9.93
C THR A 144 32.64 24.06 -10.20
N THR A 145 32.18 25.30 -10.35
CA THR A 145 30.77 25.60 -10.64
C THR A 145 30.33 25.00 -11.99
N ASP A 146 31.24 24.86 -12.96
CA ASP A 146 30.95 24.22 -14.24
C ASP A 146 30.82 22.69 -14.12
N PHE A 147 31.65 22.04 -13.29
CA PHE A 147 31.45 20.64 -12.93
C PHE A 147 30.10 20.43 -12.21
N VAL A 148 29.85 21.17 -11.13
CA VAL A 148 28.65 21.04 -10.30
C VAL A 148 27.36 21.45 -11.03
N SER A 149 27.42 22.35 -12.03
CA SER A 149 26.26 22.66 -12.87
C SER A 149 26.02 21.61 -13.96
N SER A 150 27.09 21.06 -14.56
CA SER A 150 26.98 20.05 -15.60
C SER A 150 26.60 18.64 -15.11
N THR A 151 26.68 18.37 -13.80
CA THR A 151 26.14 17.13 -13.18
C THR A 151 24.64 17.22 -12.86
N LYS A 152 24.11 18.39 -12.49
CA LYS A 152 22.70 18.58 -12.04
C LYS A 152 21.63 18.14 -13.04
N ARG A 153 21.92 18.18 -14.34
CA ARG A 153 20.97 17.75 -15.38
C ARG A 153 20.95 16.22 -15.56
N PRO A 154 22.10 15.53 -15.79
CA PRO A 154 22.11 14.08 -15.92
C PRO A 154 21.91 13.31 -14.60
N PHE A 155 22.39 13.85 -13.47
CA PHE A 155 22.44 13.16 -12.16
C PHE A 155 21.79 14.04 -11.05
N PRO A 156 20.48 14.32 -11.14
CA PRO A 156 19.81 15.26 -10.23
C PRO A 156 19.80 14.74 -8.78
N SER A 157 20.35 15.55 -7.86
CA SER A 157 20.47 15.24 -6.42
C SER A 157 21.35 14.02 -6.07
N GLU A 158 22.23 13.61 -6.98
CA GLU A 158 23.19 12.51 -6.78
C GLU A 158 24.58 12.98 -6.28
N LEU A 159 24.91 14.27 -6.42
CA LEU A 159 26.13 14.87 -5.87
C LEU A 159 25.80 15.71 -4.63
N GLU A 160 26.52 15.49 -3.54
CA GLU A 160 26.39 16.24 -2.28
C GLU A 160 27.77 16.63 -1.72
N LEU A 161 27.92 17.87 -1.24
CA LEU A 161 29.16 18.35 -0.62
C LEU A 161 29.04 18.23 0.91
N VAL A 162 30.03 17.58 1.54
CA VAL A 162 30.00 17.23 2.97
C VAL A 162 31.32 17.57 3.68
N ASP A 163 31.35 17.42 5.00
CA ASP A 163 32.49 17.77 5.87
C ASP A 163 33.09 16.51 6.48
N PHE A 164 33.80 15.72 5.68
CA PHE A 164 34.57 14.59 6.20
C PHE A 164 35.77 15.08 7.01
N LYS A 165 36.39 16.19 6.60
CA LYS A 165 37.64 16.71 7.17
C LYS A 165 37.52 17.15 8.63
N GLU A 166 36.59 18.04 8.95
CA GLU A 166 36.44 18.61 10.29
C GLU A 166 35.35 17.89 11.11
N LYS A 167 34.40 17.21 10.44
CA LYS A 167 33.19 16.62 11.04
C LYS A 167 32.85 15.21 10.51
N PRO A 168 33.80 14.25 10.49
CA PRO A 168 33.58 12.94 9.85
C PRO A 168 32.39 12.16 10.45
N GLU A 169 32.20 12.23 11.77
CA GLU A 169 31.13 11.49 12.47
C GLU A 169 29.74 12.14 12.30
N ASP A 170 29.63 13.47 12.40
CA ASP A 170 28.38 14.18 12.06
C ASP A 170 27.96 13.88 10.61
N THR A 171 28.95 13.94 9.69
CA THR A 171 28.76 13.63 8.26
C THR A 171 28.33 12.17 8.06
N ARG A 172 28.93 11.21 8.79
CA ARG A 172 28.50 9.80 8.76
C ARG A 172 27.04 9.64 9.17
N GLN A 173 26.63 10.32 10.25
CA GLN A 173 25.25 10.27 10.74
C GLN A 173 24.26 10.95 9.77
N GLN A 174 24.64 12.08 9.15
CA GLN A 174 23.86 12.72 8.08
C GLN A 174 23.64 11.76 6.90
N ILE A 175 24.68 11.08 6.43
CA ILE A 175 24.61 10.14 5.30
C ILE A 175 23.72 8.94 5.66
N ASN A 176 23.91 8.34 6.84
CA ASN A 176 23.07 7.24 7.33
C ASN A 176 21.60 7.63 7.43
N LYS A 177 21.31 8.83 7.97
CA LYS A 177 19.95 9.35 8.07
C LYS A 177 19.33 9.55 6.68
N SER A 178 20.03 10.22 5.76
CA SER A 178 19.48 10.51 4.43
C SER A 178 19.26 9.23 3.60
N VAL A 179 20.12 8.22 3.73
CA VAL A 179 19.90 6.90 3.08
C VAL A 179 18.72 6.16 3.71
N SER A 180 18.53 6.23 5.03
CA SER A 180 17.33 5.67 5.68
C SER A 180 16.05 6.36 5.20
N GLU A 181 16.02 7.69 5.15
CA GLU A 181 14.89 8.48 4.64
C GLU A 181 14.56 8.16 3.17
N LEU A 182 15.58 8.07 2.30
CA LEU A 182 15.41 7.72 0.88
C LEU A 182 15.03 6.26 0.62
N THR A 183 15.11 5.40 1.65
CA THR A 183 14.75 3.97 1.57
C THR A 183 13.57 3.60 2.48
N ASP A 184 12.75 4.56 2.92
CA ASP A 184 11.58 4.33 3.79
C ASP A 184 11.91 3.57 5.09
N GLY A 185 13.07 3.85 5.69
CA GLY A 185 13.56 3.16 6.89
C GLY A 185 14.07 1.73 6.64
N LYS A 186 14.29 1.31 5.39
CA LYS A 186 14.73 -0.06 5.05
C LYS A 186 16.24 -0.24 5.06
N MET A 187 17.02 0.85 4.95
CA MET A 187 18.49 0.83 5.00
C MET A 187 19.05 1.83 6.00
N GLU A 188 18.92 1.48 7.28
CA GLU A 188 19.65 2.14 8.36
C GLU A 188 21.13 1.71 8.38
N ASN A 189 22.01 2.59 8.88
CA ASN A 189 23.41 2.30 9.17
C ASN A 189 24.17 1.65 7.98
N ILE A 190 24.10 2.29 6.81
CA ILE A 190 24.90 1.91 5.62
C ILE A 190 26.41 2.21 5.81
N LEU A 191 26.74 3.19 6.65
CA LEU A 191 28.09 3.51 7.11
C LEU A 191 28.27 3.10 8.58
N SER A 192 29.08 2.06 8.83
CA SER A 192 29.52 1.68 10.19
C SER A 192 30.33 2.78 10.86
N GLU A 193 30.52 2.71 12.18
CA GLU A 193 31.56 3.50 12.85
C GLU A 193 32.93 3.28 12.18
N GLU A 194 33.80 4.30 12.26
CA GLU A 194 35.12 4.38 11.60
C GLU A 194 35.13 4.23 10.06
N SER A 195 33.98 4.06 9.40
CA SER A 195 33.92 3.81 7.95
C SER A 195 34.32 4.98 7.06
N VAL A 196 34.36 6.21 7.62
CA VAL A 196 34.82 7.47 7.03
C VAL A 196 35.62 8.25 8.07
N ASN A 197 36.53 9.11 7.63
CA ASN A 197 37.46 9.86 8.49
C ASN A 197 37.93 11.17 7.82
N GLY A 198 38.73 11.97 8.53
CA GLY A 198 39.25 13.26 8.04
C GLY A 198 40.16 13.23 6.80
N GLN A 199 40.52 12.04 6.30
CA GLN A 199 41.25 11.87 5.04
C GLN A 199 40.33 11.51 3.87
N THR A 200 39.06 11.18 4.12
CA THR A 200 38.08 10.81 3.10
C THR A 200 37.81 12.01 2.17
N LYS A 201 38.11 11.85 0.88
CA LYS A 201 37.96 12.89 -0.16
C LYS A 201 36.66 12.74 -0.92
N ILE A 202 36.38 11.51 -1.36
CA ILE A 202 35.21 11.16 -2.16
C ILE A 202 34.70 9.81 -1.67
N LEU A 203 33.40 9.72 -1.43
CA LEU A 203 32.70 8.50 -1.03
C LEU A 203 31.55 8.24 -2.00
N LEU A 204 31.53 7.04 -2.58
CA LEU A 204 30.34 6.52 -3.26
C LEU A 204 29.48 5.71 -2.29
N VAL A 205 28.18 6.01 -2.26
CA VAL A 205 27.18 5.25 -1.51
C VAL A 205 26.09 4.79 -2.47
N ASN A 206 25.96 3.47 -2.60
CA ASN A 206 24.96 2.79 -3.40
C ASN A 206 24.07 1.94 -2.49
N ALA A 207 22.76 2.15 -2.56
CA ALA A 207 21.75 1.47 -1.75
C ALA A 207 20.61 1.01 -2.66
N ALA A 208 20.08 -0.21 -2.48
CA ALA A 208 18.94 -0.71 -3.26
C ALA A 208 18.05 -1.66 -2.45
N TYR A 209 16.80 -1.27 -2.18
CA TYR A 209 15.75 -2.13 -1.63
C TYR A 209 14.74 -2.50 -2.70
N PHE A 210 14.36 -3.78 -2.78
CA PHE A 210 13.32 -4.26 -3.70
C PHE A 210 12.40 -5.31 -3.06
N ILE A 211 11.09 -5.21 -3.29
CA ILE A 211 10.11 -6.28 -3.02
C ILE A 211 9.49 -6.74 -4.34
N THR A 212 9.37 -8.06 -4.56
CA THR A 212 8.69 -8.60 -5.74
C THR A 212 7.17 -8.46 -5.66
N ASN A 213 6.58 -7.65 -6.54
CA ASN A 213 5.14 -7.62 -6.78
C ASN A 213 4.82 -8.40 -8.08
N TRP A 214 4.22 -9.58 -7.98
CA TRP A 214 3.99 -10.45 -9.14
C TRP A 214 2.83 -10.02 -10.04
N MET A 215 2.94 -10.26 -11.35
CA MET A 215 1.79 -10.17 -12.27
C MET A 215 0.71 -11.22 -11.96
N LYS A 216 1.11 -12.38 -11.43
CA LYS A 216 0.22 -13.47 -10.99
C LYS A 216 0.59 -13.83 -9.55
N LYS A 217 -0.31 -13.59 -8.59
CA LYS A 217 -0.09 -13.88 -7.16
C LYS A 217 0.12 -15.39 -6.95
N PHE A 218 1.05 -15.77 -6.07
CA PHE A 218 1.14 -17.15 -5.59
C PHE A 218 0.03 -17.39 -4.53
N PRO A 219 -0.84 -18.41 -4.65
CA PRO A 219 -1.91 -18.62 -3.69
C PRO A 219 -1.39 -18.99 -2.30
N GLU A 220 -1.81 -18.28 -1.26
CA GLU A 220 -1.38 -18.53 0.12
C GLU A 220 -1.68 -19.96 0.61
N ALA A 221 -2.81 -20.54 0.19
CA ALA A 221 -3.17 -21.94 0.48
C ALA A 221 -2.27 -22.99 -0.21
N GLU A 222 -1.47 -22.57 -1.20
CA GLU A 222 -0.49 -23.41 -1.90
C GLU A 222 0.94 -23.22 -1.37
N ILE A 223 1.16 -22.32 -0.40
CA ILE A 223 2.45 -22.20 0.29
C ILE A 223 2.60 -23.35 1.29
N LYS A 224 3.62 -24.20 1.09
CA LYS A 224 3.84 -25.43 1.85
C LYS A 224 5.31 -25.56 2.21
N GLU A 225 5.61 -26.18 3.35
CA GLU A 225 7.01 -26.50 3.67
C GLU A 225 7.48 -27.66 2.80
N CYS A 226 8.58 -27.47 2.07
CA CYS A 226 9.12 -28.45 1.12
C CYS A 226 10.65 -28.59 1.30
N PRO A 227 11.22 -29.79 1.06
CA PRO A 227 12.66 -29.98 1.06
C PRO A 227 13.28 -29.33 -0.18
N PHE A 228 14.09 -28.30 0.02
CA PHE A 228 14.89 -27.65 -1.01
C PHE A 228 16.27 -28.31 -1.08
N LYS A 229 16.70 -28.73 -2.28
CA LYS A 229 18.04 -29.32 -2.50
C LYS A 229 19.12 -28.25 -2.45
N ILE A 230 20.25 -28.55 -1.85
CA ILE A 230 21.32 -27.57 -1.62
C ILE A 230 22.51 -27.86 -2.52
N ASN A 231 22.99 -29.09 -2.41
CA ASN A 231 23.95 -29.74 -3.26
C ASN A 231 23.37 -31.13 -3.61
N LYS A 232 24.21 -32.05 -4.10
CA LYS A 232 23.85 -33.42 -4.45
C LYS A 232 23.29 -34.27 -3.29
N THR A 233 23.59 -33.93 -2.04
CA THR A 233 23.30 -34.74 -0.85
C THR A 233 22.48 -34.04 0.23
N GLU A 234 22.66 -32.73 0.44
CA GLU A 234 21.98 -31.96 1.50
C GLU A 234 20.65 -31.38 1.01
N THR A 235 19.63 -31.38 1.88
CA THR A 235 18.36 -30.67 1.66
C THR A 235 17.92 -29.96 2.95
N LYS A 236 17.17 -28.84 2.83
CA LYS A 236 16.63 -28.07 3.97
C LYS A 236 15.14 -27.74 3.75
N PRO A 237 14.29 -27.80 4.78
CA PRO A 237 12.91 -27.32 4.67
C PRO A 237 12.84 -25.82 4.38
N VAL A 238 11.97 -25.43 3.44
CA VAL A 238 11.70 -24.04 3.07
C VAL A 238 10.22 -23.80 2.85
N GLN A 239 9.76 -22.58 3.08
CA GLN A 239 8.41 -22.15 2.72
C GLN A 239 8.33 -21.94 1.20
N MET A 240 7.82 -22.95 0.51
CA MET A 240 7.74 -23.03 -0.95
C MET A 240 6.39 -22.53 -1.45
N MET A 241 6.41 -21.53 -2.32
CA MET A 241 5.22 -21.07 -3.04
C MET A 241 5.03 -21.93 -4.29
N ASN A 242 3.78 -22.20 -4.66
CA ASN A 242 3.42 -23.02 -5.82
C ASN A 242 2.38 -22.30 -6.70
N LEU A 243 2.61 -22.24 -8.02
CA LEU A 243 1.72 -21.57 -8.98
C LEU A 243 1.74 -22.25 -10.36
N GLU A 244 0.60 -22.79 -10.79
CA GLU A 244 0.42 -23.32 -12.15
C GLU A 244 -0.09 -22.23 -13.10
N ALA A 245 0.73 -21.80 -14.07
CA ALA A 245 0.33 -20.81 -15.06
C ALA A 245 1.19 -20.82 -16.33
N THR A 246 0.71 -20.17 -17.40
CA THR A 246 1.53 -19.94 -18.60
C THR A 246 2.57 -18.85 -18.36
N PHE A 247 3.84 -19.14 -18.67
CA PHE A 247 5.00 -18.25 -18.58
C PHE A 247 5.95 -18.49 -19.77
N CYS A 248 6.89 -17.58 -20.03
CA CYS A 248 7.94 -17.82 -21.03
C CYS A 248 8.99 -18.76 -20.44
N LEU A 249 9.23 -19.90 -21.08
CA LEU A 249 10.21 -20.91 -20.67
C LEU A 249 11.13 -21.23 -21.85
N GLY A 250 12.44 -21.12 -21.64
CA GLY A 250 13.50 -21.57 -22.57
C GLY A 250 14.35 -22.68 -21.96
N TYR A 251 15.14 -23.36 -22.79
CA TYR A 251 16.07 -24.41 -22.34
C TYR A 251 17.39 -24.34 -23.11
N VAL A 252 18.48 -24.02 -22.40
CA VAL A 252 19.84 -23.95 -22.93
C VAL A 252 20.43 -25.35 -22.94
N LYS A 253 20.30 -26.03 -24.09
CA LYS A 253 20.62 -27.45 -24.26
C LYS A 253 22.04 -27.80 -23.79
N ASP A 254 23.03 -26.99 -24.15
CA ASP A 254 24.45 -27.31 -23.96
C ASP A 254 24.92 -27.08 -22.50
N LEU A 255 24.15 -26.34 -21.71
CA LEU A 255 24.34 -26.17 -20.26
C LEU A 255 23.36 -27.00 -19.41
N LYS A 256 22.37 -27.65 -20.05
CA LYS A 256 21.22 -28.30 -19.38
C LYS A 256 20.43 -27.35 -18.45
N VAL A 257 20.43 -26.05 -18.73
CA VAL A 257 19.79 -25.01 -17.91
C VAL A 257 18.39 -24.68 -18.46
N SER A 258 17.39 -24.66 -17.58
CA SER A 258 16.06 -24.09 -17.85
C SER A 258 16.07 -22.60 -17.52
N ILE A 259 15.42 -21.77 -18.35
CA ILE A 259 15.25 -20.34 -18.09
C ILE A 259 13.77 -20.01 -18.05
N LEU A 260 13.29 -19.50 -16.93
CA LEU A 260 11.90 -19.13 -16.70
C LEU A 260 11.79 -17.61 -16.51
N GLU A 261 10.91 -16.96 -17.27
CA GLU A 261 10.52 -15.57 -17.05
C GLU A 261 9.27 -15.49 -16.17
N LEU A 262 9.41 -14.91 -14.99
CA LEU A 262 8.29 -14.52 -14.11
C LEU A 262 8.10 -12.99 -14.17
N PRO A 263 7.11 -12.49 -14.95
CA PRO A 263 6.85 -11.06 -15.01
C PRO A 263 6.33 -10.54 -13.66
N CYS A 264 6.95 -9.46 -13.21
CA CYS A 264 6.43 -8.62 -12.14
C CYS A 264 5.31 -7.70 -12.70
N LEU A 265 4.76 -6.84 -11.84
CA LEU A 265 3.74 -5.86 -12.17
C LEU A 265 3.89 -5.17 -13.53
N ASN A 266 2.76 -5.01 -14.23
CA ASN A 266 2.62 -4.35 -15.53
C ASN A 266 3.57 -4.83 -16.64
N LYS A 267 4.33 -5.93 -16.43
CA LYS A 267 5.43 -6.36 -17.31
C LYS A 267 6.45 -5.25 -17.58
N HIS A 268 6.74 -4.39 -16.61
CA HIS A 268 7.86 -3.44 -16.72
C HIS A 268 9.17 -4.01 -16.16
N ILE A 269 9.09 -5.00 -15.28
CA ILE A 269 10.22 -5.77 -14.75
C ILE A 269 9.84 -7.25 -14.84
N SER A 270 10.78 -8.11 -15.21
CA SER A 270 10.66 -9.57 -15.09
C SER A 270 11.81 -10.13 -14.25
N MET A 271 11.50 -11.13 -13.42
CA MET A 271 12.50 -12.00 -12.83
C MET A 271 12.81 -13.13 -13.83
N LEU A 272 14.04 -13.21 -14.31
CA LEU A 272 14.56 -14.42 -14.93
C LEU A 272 15.15 -15.34 -13.87
N ILE A 273 14.75 -16.61 -13.93
CA ILE A 273 15.29 -17.69 -13.12
C ILE A 273 16.05 -18.63 -14.06
N LEU A 274 17.37 -18.73 -13.88
CA LEU A 274 18.21 -19.70 -14.59
C LEU A 274 18.52 -20.84 -13.63
N LEU A 275 18.01 -22.03 -13.95
CA LEU A 275 18.02 -23.23 -13.10
C LEU A 275 18.65 -24.42 -13.86
N PRO A 276 19.84 -24.91 -13.44
CA PRO A 276 20.39 -26.18 -13.90
C PRO A 276 19.42 -27.33 -13.63
N LYS A 277 19.28 -28.25 -14.59
CA LYS A 277 18.36 -29.39 -14.47
C LYS A 277 18.79 -30.40 -13.39
N GLU A 278 20.09 -30.57 -13.20
CA GLU A 278 20.71 -31.52 -12.26
C GLU A 278 21.92 -30.86 -11.60
N ILE A 279 22.16 -31.13 -10.32
CA ILE A 279 23.40 -30.74 -9.62
C ILE A 279 24.38 -31.91 -9.79
N GLU A 280 25.35 -31.76 -10.68
CA GLU A 280 26.23 -32.87 -11.11
C GLU A 280 27.42 -33.08 -10.15
N ASP A 281 27.86 -32.01 -9.49
CA ASP A 281 28.97 -31.96 -8.54
C ASP A 281 28.50 -31.88 -7.07
N ASP A 282 29.45 -31.85 -6.14
CA ASP A 282 29.19 -31.72 -4.70
C ASP A 282 29.13 -30.24 -4.24
N THR A 283 29.06 -29.30 -5.18
CA THR A 283 28.97 -27.84 -4.93
C THR A 283 27.59 -27.30 -5.34
N THR A 284 27.49 -26.34 -6.26
CA THR A 284 26.22 -25.66 -6.58
C THR A 284 25.61 -26.02 -7.94
N GLY A 285 26.36 -26.68 -8.83
CA GLY A 285 25.96 -26.89 -10.22
C GLY A 285 25.79 -25.61 -11.06
N LEU A 286 26.20 -24.44 -10.53
CA LEU A 286 26.14 -23.16 -11.22
C LEU A 286 27.46 -22.80 -11.91
N GLU A 287 28.56 -23.43 -11.53
CA GLU A 287 29.93 -23.01 -11.88
C GLU A 287 30.19 -22.99 -13.40
N GLN A 288 29.50 -23.84 -14.17
CA GLN A 288 29.51 -23.77 -15.64
C GLN A 288 28.66 -22.59 -16.15
N LEU A 289 27.45 -22.40 -15.62
CA LEU A 289 26.56 -21.29 -15.99
C LEU A 289 27.21 -19.92 -15.67
N GLU A 290 27.83 -19.77 -14.51
CA GLU A 290 28.56 -18.57 -14.07
C GLU A 290 29.71 -18.21 -15.02
N ARG A 291 30.41 -19.22 -15.57
CA ARG A 291 31.50 -19.01 -16.54
C ARG A 291 31.00 -18.57 -17.90
N GLU A 292 30.00 -19.28 -18.44
CA GLU A 292 29.44 -19.05 -19.78
C GLU A 292 28.45 -17.87 -19.84
N LEU A 293 28.06 -17.28 -18.70
CA LEU A 293 27.23 -16.08 -18.64
C LEU A 293 28.02 -14.85 -19.14
N THR A 294 27.59 -14.28 -20.25
CA THR A 294 28.04 -13.00 -20.81
C THR A 294 26.82 -12.20 -21.29
N PRO A 295 26.95 -10.91 -21.64
CA PRO A 295 25.85 -10.17 -22.26
C PRO A 295 25.32 -10.86 -23.51
N GLU A 296 26.21 -11.40 -24.36
CA GLU A 296 25.86 -12.04 -25.62
C GLU A 296 25.15 -13.38 -25.40
N THR A 297 25.60 -14.19 -24.44
CA THR A 297 24.92 -15.47 -24.14
C THR A 297 23.59 -15.23 -23.43
N LEU A 298 23.49 -14.24 -22.55
CA LEU A 298 22.21 -13.83 -21.96
C LEU A 298 21.21 -13.34 -23.02
N VAL A 299 21.65 -12.49 -23.97
CA VAL A 299 20.86 -12.06 -25.14
C VAL A 299 20.36 -13.26 -25.96
N GLN A 300 21.23 -14.25 -26.21
CA GLN A 300 20.88 -15.44 -26.98
C GLN A 300 19.88 -16.35 -26.24
N TRP A 301 20.12 -16.63 -24.96
CA TRP A 301 19.29 -17.56 -24.19
C TRP A 301 17.91 -17.00 -23.83
N THR A 302 17.79 -15.67 -23.72
CA THR A 302 16.53 -14.96 -23.43
C THR A 302 15.76 -14.54 -24.68
N ASN A 303 16.27 -14.87 -25.87
CA ASN A 303 15.68 -14.46 -27.13
C ASN A 303 14.24 -15.01 -27.29
N PRO A 304 13.27 -14.23 -27.81
CA PRO A 304 11.90 -14.70 -28.05
C PRO A 304 11.74 -15.88 -29.02
N SER A 305 12.80 -16.30 -29.72
CA SER A 305 12.81 -17.54 -30.51
C SER A 305 13.28 -18.78 -29.72
N VAL A 306 13.89 -18.58 -28.54
CA VAL A 306 14.39 -19.61 -27.63
C VAL A 306 13.43 -19.82 -26.43
N MET A 307 12.74 -18.76 -26.00
CA MET A 307 11.74 -18.83 -24.92
C MET A 307 10.32 -18.97 -25.48
N ALA A 308 9.59 -20.01 -25.06
CA ALA A 308 8.22 -20.30 -25.51
C ALA A 308 7.20 -20.13 -24.38
N ASN A 309 6.02 -19.58 -24.70
CA ASN A 309 4.88 -19.50 -23.78
C ASN A 309 4.37 -20.92 -23.43
N THR A 310 4.75 -21.40 -22.25
CA THR A 310 4.56 -22.79 -21.80
C THR A 310 3.72 -22.80 -20.53
N LYS A 311 2.81 -23.76 -20.35
CA LYS A 311 2.14 -23.97 -19.06
C LYS A 311 3.13 -24.63 -18.11
N VAL A 312 3.54 -23.93 -17.06
CA VAL A 312 4.54 -24.38 -16.08
C VAL A 312 3.89 -24.43 -14.70
N ASN A 313 4.23 -25.44 -13.90
CA ASN A 313 3.96 -25.40 -12.46
C ASN A 313 5.22 -24.92 -11.73
N VAL A 314 5.16 -23.71 -11.19
CA VAL A 314 6.31 -22.98 -10.67
C VAL A 314 6.37 -23.15 -9.16
N PHE A 315 7.46 -23.78 -8.69
CA PHE A 315 7.81 -23.85 -7.27
C PHE A 315 8.92 -22.83 -6.98
N LEU A 316 8.63 -21.83 -6.13
CA LEU A 316 9.56 -20.75 -5.79
C LEU A 316 9.57 -20.51 -4.27
N PRO A 317 10.72 -20.61 -3.58
CA PRO A 317 10.78 -20.34 -2.14
C PRO A 317 10.55 -18.86 -1.81
N LYS A 318 9.98 -18.57 -0.63
CA LYS A 318 10.00 -17.23 -0.03
C LYS A 318 11.36 -16.97 0.61
N PHE A 319 12.02 -15.86 0.29
CA PHE A 319 13.34 -15.52 0.84
C PHE A 319 13.59 -14.00 0.87
N LYS A 320 14.48 -13.56 1.76
CA LYS A 320 15.00 -12.18 1.81
C LYS A 320 16.53 -12.22 1.74
N VAL A 321 17.12 -11.76 0.65
CA VAL A 321 18.58 -11.78 0.44
C VAL A 321 19.16 -10.37 0.58
N GLU A 322 20.25 -10.26 1.32
CA GLU A 322 20.92 -8.98 1.57
C GLU A 322 22.42 -9.12 1.25
N GLY A 323 23.00 -8.04 0.75
CA GLY A 323 24.40 -7.96 0.36
C GLY A 323 24.98 -6.61 0.76
N ASP A 324 26.19 -6.61 1.32
CA ASP A 324 26.87 -5.43 1.84
C ASP A 324 28.35 -5.55 1.42
N TYR A 325 28.81 -4.66 0.56
CA TYR A 325 30.08 -4.79 -0.14
C TYR A 325 30.86 -3.48 -0.15
N ASP A 326 32.15 -3.56 0.21
CA ASP A 326 33.15 -2.63 -0.30
C ASP A 326 33.55 -3.09 -1.71
N LEU A 327 33.30 -2.23 -2.71
CA LEU A 327 33.56 -2.54 -4.11
C LEU A 327 34.94 -2.07 -4.60
N LYS A 328 35.71 -1.29 -3.81
CA LYS A 328 37.04 -0.82 -4.24
C LYS A 328 37.96 -1.99 -4.65
N PRO A 329 38.16 -3.05 -3.82
CA PRO A 329 39.00 -4.19 -4.21
C PRO A 329 38.48 -4.98 -5.41
N VAL A 330 37.18 -4.91 -5.69
CA VAL A 330 36.56 -5.58 -6.84
C VAL A 330 36.92 -4.82 -8.13
N LEU A 331 36.79 -3.51 -8.13
CA LEU A 331 37.10 -2.66 -9.29
C LEU A 331 38.61 -2.58 -9.56
N GLU A 332 39.44 -2.57 -8.52
CA GLU A 332 40.90 -2.73 -8.63
C GLU A 332 41.25 -4.05 -9.33
N SER A 333 40.58 -5.16 -9.00
CA SER A 333 40.78 -6.46 -9.66
C SER A 333 40.28 -6.53 -11.11
N LEU A 334 39.49 -5.55 -11.56
CA LEU A 334 39.04 -5.38 -12.94
C LEU A 334 39.92 -4.40 -13.73
N GLY A 335 40.92 -3.76 -13.10
CA GLY A 335 41.85 -2.83 -13.75
C GLY A 335 41.52 -1.35 -13.57
N MET A 336 40.50 -1.00 -12.79
CA MET A 336 40.27 0.39 -12.34
C MET A 336 41.10 0.62 -11.08
N THR A 337 42.31 1.15 -11.22
CA THR A 337 43.26 1.35 -10.11
C THR A 337 43.64 2.82 -9.90
N SER A 338 43.78 3.60 -10.97
CA SER A 338 44.31 4.98 -10.88
C SER A 338 43.41 5.92 -10.08
N ILE A 339 42.09 5.80 -10.16
CA ILE A 339 41.15 6.62 -9.36
C ILE A 339 41.27 6.38 -7.84
N PHE A 340 41.93 5.30 -7.43
CA PHE A 340 42.10 4.90 -6.04
C PHE A 340 43.47 5.24 -5.43
N ASP A 341 44.40 5.80 -6.22
CA ASP A 341 45.78 6.10 -5.85
C ASP A 341 46.10 7.60 -6.01
N GLU A 342 46.68 8.20 -4.97
CA GLU A 342 46.90 9.66 -4.87
C GLU A 342 47.93 10.19 -5.88
N ASN A 343 48.79 9.32 -6.44
CA ASN A 343 49.85 9.67 -7.38
C ASN A 343 49.40 9.62 -8.84
N THR A 344 48.31 8.89 -9.14
CA THR A 344 47.87 8.57 -10.51
C THR A 344 46.39 8.89 -10.78
N ALA A 345 45.64 9.36 -9.79
CA ALA A 345 44.29 9.89 -9.99
C ALA A 345 44.32 11.29 -10.64
N ASP A 346 43.82 11.39 -11.87
CA ASP A 346 43.51 12.65 -12.53
C ASP A 346 41.99 12.89 -12.48
N LEU A 347 41.58 13.66 -11.47
CA LEU A 347 40.20 14.14 -11.28
C LEU A 347 40.06 15.66 -11.60
N SER A 348 40.94 16.19 -12.46
CA SER A 348 41.06 17.64 -12.73
C SER A 348 39.92 18.25 -13.57
N GLU A 349 38.84 17.53 -13.91
CA GLU A 349 37.58 18.16 -14.34
C GLU A 349 36.72 18.60 -13.14
N MET A 350 36.94 18.05 -11.94
CA MET A 350 36.18 18.42 -10.75
C MET A 350 36.78 19.60 -10.00
N CYS A 351 38.10 19.60 -9.75
CA CYS A 351 38.78 20.60 -8.92
C CYS A 351 40.28 20.68 -9.22
N ASP A 352 40.90 21.84 -8.96
CA ASP A 352 42.36 22.04 -9.07
C ASP A 352 43.18 21.40 -7.93
N ALA A 353 42.50 20.81 -6.94
CA ALA A 353 43.14 20.15 -5.81
C ALA A 353 43.90 18.89 -6.25
N LYS A 354 45.08 18.67 -5.65
CA LYS A 354 45.89 17.47 -5.84
C LYS A 354 45.54 16.40 -4.80
N ASP A 355 46.04 15.19 -5.02
CA ASP A 355 45.94 14.07 -4.08
C ASP A 355 44.46 13.71 -3.79
N VAL A 356 43.61 13.83 -4.82
CA VAL A 356 42.16 13.59 -4.77
C VAL A 356 41.84 12.23 -5.38
N VAL A 357 41.30 11.33 -4.55
CA VAL A 357 40.97 9.94 -4.91
C VAL A 357 39.54 9.58 -4.55
N LEU A 358 39.00 8.56 -5.22
CA LEU A 358 37.82 7.85 -4.75
C LEU A 358 38.18 7.03 -3.51
N SER A 359 37.96 7.58 -2.32
CA SER A 359 38.44 7.00 -1.08
C SER A 359 37.75 5.66 -0.75
N LYS A 360 36.44 5.54 -1.03
CA LYS A 360 35.64 4.36 -0.69
C LYS A 360 34.37 4.21 -1.53
N ILE A 361 33.90 2.98 -1.72
CA ILE A 361 32.65 2.65 -2.42
C ILE A 361 31.86 1.65 -1.58
N VAL A 362 30.77 2.10 -0.95
CA VAL A 362 29.85 1.25 -0.19
C VAL A 362 28.66 0.88 -1.05
N HIS A 363 28.33 -0.41 -1.10
CA HIS A 363 27.22 -0.93 -1.89
C HIS A 363 26.37 -1.92 -1.08
N LYS A 364 25.15 -1.50 -0.72
CA LYS A 364 24.22 -2.27 0.13
C LYS A 364 22.92 -2.57 -0.61
N VAL A 365 22.49 -3.83 -0.60
CA VAL A 365 21.30 -4.30 -1.33
C VAL A 365 20.46 -5.20 -0.46
N SER A 366 19.13 -5.12 -0.60
CA SER A 366 18.17 -5.98 0.08
C SER A 366 17.00 -6.29 -0.86
N LEU A 367 16.82 -7.57 -1.19
CA LEU A 367 15.67 -8.08 -1.93
C LEU A 367 14.78 -8.90 -1.00
N GLU A 368 13.47 -8.73 -1.12
CA GLU A 368 12.46 -9.54 -0.45
C GLU A 368 11.51 -10.19 -1.47
N VAL A 369 11.46 -11.52 -1.51
CA VAL A 369 10.58 -12.32 -2.39
C VAL A 369 9.40 -12.88 -1.60
N LYS A 370 8.19 -12.46 -2.01
CA LYS A 370 6.92 -12.74 -1.32
C LYS A 370 5.92 -13.43 -2.25
N GLU A 371 4.81 -13.85 -1.67
CA GLU A 371 3.63 -14.37 -2.37
C GLU A 371 2.74 -13.28 -3.00
N GLU A 372 2.89 -12.04 -2.52
CA GLU A 372 2.01 -10.88 -2.76
C GLU A 372 1.96 -10.45 -4.25
N GLY A 373 0.82 -9.88 -4.68
CA GLY A 373 0.60 -9.56 -6.10
C GLY A 373 -0.40 -8.42 -6.32
N PHE A 374 -0.57 -8.02 -7.59
CA PHE A 374 -1.27 -6.81 -8.06
C PHE A 374 -2.43 -6.31 -7.20
N ALA A 375 -3.41 -7.18 -6.88
CA ALA A 375 -4.60 -6.79 -6.14
C ALA A 375 -4.27 -6.16 -4.77
N ASP A 376 -3.31 -6.72 -4.03
CA ASP A 376 -3.02 -6.29 -2.66
C ASP A 376 -2.39 -4.88 -2.63
N PHE A 377 -1.52 -4.56 -3.59
CA PHE A 377 -0.89 -3.24 -3.76
C PHE A 377 -1.85 -2.20 -4.37
N ILE A 378 -2.66 -2.60 -5.35
CA ILE A 378 -3.65 -1.72 -6.01
C ILE A 378 -4.76 -1.29 -5.06
N MET A 379 -5.26 -2.21 -4.23
CA MET A 379 -6.33 -1.89 -3.29
C MET A 379 -5.83 -1.00 -2.15
N ASP A 380 -4.54 -1.02 -1.82
CA ASP A 380 -3.92 -0.06 -0.90
C ASP A 380 -3.84 1.36 -1.48
N LEU A 381 -3.50 1.50 -2.78
CA LEU A 381 -3.41 2.81 -3.46
C LEU A 381 -4.79 3.48 -3.61
N LEU A 382 -5.83 2.74 -4.03
CA LEU A 382 -7.20 3.27 -4.08
C LEU A 382 -7.77 3.51 -2.67
N SER A 383 -7.47 2.65 -1.69
CA SER A 383 -7.85 2.85 -0.29
C SER A 383 -7.25 4.13 0.28
N THR A 384 -5.97 4.39 0.00
CA THR A 384 -5.25 5.60 0.39
C THR A 384 -5.89 6.84 -0.22
N ALA A 385 -6.08 6.89 -1.53
CA ALA A 385 -6.74 8.03 -2.21
C ALA A 385 -8.16 8.28 -1.67
N ASN A 386 -8.94 7.22 -1.48
CA ASN A 386 -10.29 7.31 -0.92
C ASN A 386 -10.31 7.75 0.56
N THR A 387 -9.27 7.42 1.33
CA THR A 387 -9.14 7.84 2.74
C THR A 387 -8.70 9.30 2.84
N LYS A 388 -7.76 9.77 2.00
CA LYS A 388 -7.45 11.20 1.86
C LYS A 388 -8.71 12.00 1.51
N PHE A 389 -9.42 11.59 0.47
CA PHE A 389 -10.71 12.18 0.08
C PHE A 389 -11.73 12.18 1.23
N CYS A 390 -11.82 11.10 2.02
CA CYS A 390 -12.73 11.04 3.18
C CYS A 390 -12.47 12.17 4.19
N LEU A 391 -11.20 12.42 4.52
CA LEU A 391 -10.82 13.44 5.51
C LEU A 391 -11.02 14.86 4.97
N ASP A 392 -10.75 15.09 3.69
CA ASP A 392 -10.97 16.40 3.05
C ASP A 392 -12.47 16.69 2.91
N PHE A 393 -13.27 15.68 2.54
CA PHE A 393 -14.74 15.79 2.43
C PHE A 393 -15.39 15.98 3.81
N PHE A 394 -14.87 15.34 4.86
CA PHE A 394 -15.28 15.57 6.24
C PHE A 394 -15.00 17.01 6.69
N LYS A 395 -13.80 17.53 6.43
CA LYS A 395 -13.43 18.93 6.75
C LYS A 395 -14.31 19.95 6.02
N ALA A 396 -14.63 19.70 4.75
CA ALA A 396 -15.60 20.50 4.01
C ALA A 396 -17.02 20.43 4.61
N LEU A 397 -17.53 19.23 4.92
CA LEU A 397 -18.84 19.03 5.55
C LEU A 397 -18.97 19.73 6.91
N LYS A 398 -17.93 19.68 7.74
CA LYS A 398 -17.90 20.30 9.07
C LYS A 398 -18.11 21.82 8.99
N THR A 399 -17.55 22.47 7.96
CA THR A 399 -17.65 23.92 7.77
C THR A 399 -19.09 24.37 7.50
N GLU A 400 -19.93 23.48 6.96
CA GLU A 400 -21.39 23.72 6.79
C GLU A 400 -22.24 23.22 7.98
N ASN A 401 -21.68 22.44 8.92
CA ASN A 401 -22.44 21.67 9.92
C ASN A 401 -21.72 21.54 11.28
N THR A 402 -21.42 22.66 11.94
CA THR A 402 -20.62 22.70 13.18
C THR A 402 -21.18 21.91 14.37
N ASP A 403 -22.50 21.74 14.47
CA ASP A 403 -23.19 21.21 15.65
C ASP A 403 -24.12 20.02 15.32
N LYS A 404 -23.76 19.20 14.32
CA LYS A 404 -24.57 18.05 13.86
C LYS A 404 -23.74 16.78 13.73
N ASN A 405 -24.42 15.63 13.82
CA ASN A 405 -23.86 14.36 13.40
C ASN A 405 -23.50 14.39 11.91
N ILE A 406 -22.36 13.80 11.54
CA ILE A 406 -21.92 13.65 10.15
C ILE A 406 -21.84 12.16 9.82
N PHE A 407 -22.54 11.71 8.77
CA PHE A 407 -22.48 10.30 8.34
C PHE A 407 -22.59 10.14 6.81
N PHE A 408 -21.47 9.81 6.18
CA PHE A 408 -21.36 9.56 4.74
C PHE A 408 -20.57 8.29 4.45
N SER A 409 -20.46 7.92 3.18
CA SER A 409 -19.55 6.86 2.73
C SER A 409 -18.61 7.44 1.67
N PRO A 410 -17.30 7.58 1.94
CA PRO A 410 -16.37 8.11 0.96
C PRO A 410 -16.34 7.24 -0.28
N LEU A 411 -16.22 5.91 -0.12
CA LEU A 411 -16.12 4.96 -1.23
C LEU A 411 -17.33 5.00 -2.16
N SER A 412 -18.53 5.14 -1.61
CA SER A 412 -19.76 5.27 -2.42
C SER A 412 -19.73 6.56 -3.26
N ILE A 413 -19.25 7.67 -2.70
CA ILE A 413 -19.11 8.96 -3.42
C ILE A 413 -17.98 8.89 -4.46
N SER A 414 -16.80 8.39 -4.07
CA SER A 414 -15.65 8.17 -4.96
C SER A 414 -15.98 7.30 -6.16
N ALA A 415 -16.75 6.22 -5.96
CA ALA A 415 -17.16 5.33 -7.04
C ALA A 415 -18.14 6.00 -8.02
N VAL A 416 -19.13 6.76 -7.53
CA VAL A 416 -20.10 7.42 -8.41
C VAL A 416 -19.49 8.63 -9.14
N LEU A 417 -18.52 9.33 -8.56
CA LEU A 417 -17.71 10.33 -9.29
C LEU A 417 -16.69 9.66 -10.24
N GLY A 418 -16.21 8.45 -9.94
CA GLY A 418 -15.42 7.65 -10.86
C GLY A 418 -16.15 7.33 -12.17
N MET A 419 -17.47 7.09 -12.13
CA MET A 419 -18.30 6.96 -13.33
C MET A 419 -18.42 8.28 -14.12
N VAL A 420 -18.43 9.43 -13.46
CA VAL A 420 -18.40 10.73 -14.16
C VAL A 420 -17.03 10.95 -14.81
N LEU A 421 -15.94 10.67 -14.08
CA LEU A 421 -14.56 10.78 -14.57
C LEU A 421 -14.31 9.94 -15.83
N LEU A 422 -14.88 8.72 -15.88
CA LEU A 422 -14.81 7.85 -17.05
C LEU A 422 -15.30 8.54 -18.34
N GLY A 423 -16.30 9.41 -18.23
CA GLY A 423 -16.86 10.21 -19.33
C GLY A 423 -16.28 11.61 -19.46
N ALA A 424 -15.50 12.08 -18.48
CA ALA A 424 -14.97 13.43 -18.41
C ALA A 424 -13.70 13.61 -19.25
N ARG A 425 -13.48 14.82 -19.76
CA ARG A 425 -12.28 15.25 -20.47
C ARG A 425 -11.84 16.65 -19.99
N GLY A 426 -10.74 17.15 -20.57
CA GLY A 426 -10.21 18.48 -20.32
C GLY A 426 -10.04 18.84 -18.84
N ASN A 427 -10.40 20.08 -18.49
CA ASN A 427 -10.31 20.60 -17.13
C ASN A 427 -11.33 19.96 -16.16
N THR A 428 -12.46 19.45 -16.68
CA THR A 428 -13.46 18.71 -15.90
C THR A 428 -12.86 17.42 -15.34
N ALA A 429 -12.13 16.66 -16.17
CA ALA A 429 -11.39 15.47 -15.71
C ALA A 429 -10.26 15.82 -14.73
N LYS A 430 -9.54 16.94 -14.93
CA LYS A 430 -8.49 17.39 -13.99
C LYS A 430 -9.07 17.64 -12.60
N GLN A 431 -10.09 18.50 -12.49
CA GLN A 431 -10.70 18.86 -11.20
C GLN A 431 -11.18 17.62 -10.41
N ILE A 432 -11.79 16.64 -11.09
CA ILE A 432 -12.22 15.39 -10.45
C ILE A 432 -11.01 14.55 -9.99
N LYS A 433 -9.94 14.44 -10.79
CA LYS A 433 -8.74 13.69 -10.37
C LYS A 433 -7.98 14.35 -9.21
N GLU A 434 -8.00 15.68 -9.14
CA GLU A 434 -7.35 16.48 -8.11
C GLU A 434 -8.06 16.32 -6.76
N VAL A 435 -9.38 16.52 -6.71
CA VAL A 435 -10.17 16.46 -5.45
C VAL A 435 -10.31 15.04 -4.88
N PHE A 436 -10.30 14.00 -5.73
CA PHE A 436 -10.43 12.61 -5.29
C PHE A 436 -9.08 11.89 -5.13
N HIS A 437 -7.96 12.62 -5.15
CA HIS A 437 -6.60 12.07 -5.06
C HIS A 437 -6.28 11.00 -6.12
N PHE A 438 -7.02 10.98 -7.24
CA PHE A 438 -6.82 10.02 -8.31
C PHE A 438 -5.59 10.33 -9.19
N HIS A 439 -4.80 11.36 -8.89
CA HIS A 439 -3.49 11.56 -9.53
C HIS A 439 -2.48 10.51 -9.06
N ASP A 440 -2.40 10.26 -7.75
CA ASP A 440 -1.62 9.16 -7.16
C ASP A 440 -1.97 7.84 -7.89
N VAL A 441 -3.27 7.59 -8.02
CA VAL A 441 -3.87 6.39 -8.66
C VAL A 441 -3.66 6.34 -10.18
N SER A 442 -3.72 7.49 -10.88
CA SER A 442 -3.58 7.55 -12.35
C SER A 442 -2.13 7.60 -12.83
N SER A 443 -1.18 7.90 -11.94
CA SER A 443 0.26 7.89 -12.27
C SER A 443 0.79 6.50 -12.61
N THR A 444 0.01 5.45 -12.34
CA THR A 444 0.29 4.06 -12.71
C THR A 444 -0.28 3.65 -14.08
N ALA A 445 -0.64 4.61 -14.95
CA ALA A 445 -1.10 4.37 -16.32
C ALA A 445 -0.02 4.77 -17.33
N THR A 446 0.07 4.03 -18.44
CA THR A 446 1.18 4.10 -19.39
C THR A 446 1.14 5.34 -20.29
N PRO A 447 2.21 6.17 -20.38
CA PRO A 447 2.27 7.26 -21.36
C PRO A 447 2.47 6.74 -22.80
N GLY A 448 1.42 6.18 -23.40
CA GLY A 448 1.31 6.02 -24.85
C GLY A 448 1.51 4.61 -25.41
N THR A 449 0.43 3.84 -25.49
CA THR A 449 0.24 2.80 -26.53
C THR A 449 -0.96 3.12 -27.41
N GLY A 450 -0.90 4.26 -28.11
CA GLY A 450 -1.91 4.67 -29.10
C GLY A 450 -1.96 3.76 -30.33
N ARG A 451 -2.43 2.53 -30.17
CA ARG A 451 -2.65 1.58 -31.25
C ARG A 451 -3.99 1.89 -31.93
N THR A 452 -3.92 2.59 -33.06
CA THR A 452 -4.99 2.54 -34.05
C THR A 452 -5.09 1.12 -34.61
N SER A 453 -6.07 0.35 -34.15
CA SER A 453 -6.57 -0.80 -34.89
C SER A 453 -7.01 -0.34 -36.29
N GLN A 454 -6.81 -1.16 -37.33
CA GLN A 454 -7.14 -0.78 -38.70
C GLN A 454 -8.66 -0.81 -39.03
N ASP A 455 -9.51 -1.01 -38.01
CA ASP A 455 -10.94 -1.30 -38.16
C ASP A 455 -11.86 -0.29 -37.45
N GLY A 456 -11.40 0.96 -37.30
CA GLY A 456 -12.20 2.13 -36.90
C GLY A 456 -12.74 2.17 -35.45
N SER A 457 -12.69 1.06 -34.71
CA SER A 457 -13.07 0.97 -33.32
C SER A 457 -11.98 1.54 -32.41
N ALA A 458 -12.18 2.77 -31.95
CA ALA A 458 -11.41 3.32 -30.83
C ALA A 458 -11.74 2.52 -29.56
N GLU A 459 -10.81 1.67 -29.12
CA GLU A 459 -10.92 1.00 -27.82
C GLU A 459 -10.70 2.04 -26.72
N TYR A 460 -11.79 2.33 -26.00
CA TYR A 460 -11.84 3.30 -24.92
C TYR A 460 -11.28 2.65 -23.65
N GLU A 461 -9.96 2.44 -23.63
CA GLU A 461 -9.28 1.79 -22.52
C GLU A 461 -9.40 2.64 -21.24
N ALA A 462 -10.16 2.13 -20.28
CA ALA A 462 -10.45 2.80 -19.00
C ALA A 462 -9.28 2.61 -18.00
N GLU A 463 -8.08 3.02 -18.40
CA GLU A 463 -6.83 2.73 -17.69
C GLU A 463 -6.80 3.20 -16.22
N GLY A 464 -6.01 2.50 -15.43
CA GLY A 464 -5.74 2.83 -14.02
C GLY A 464 -6.98 2.72 -13.14
N VAL A 465 -7.44 3.88 -12.64
CA VAL A 465 -8.40 4.01 -11.54
C VAL A 465 -9.70 3.19 -11.70
N HIS A 466 -10.23 3.07 -12.92
CA HIS A 466 -11.52 2.41 -13.14
C HIS A 466 -11.45 0.88 -12.91
N HIS A 467 -10.34 0.24 -13.28
CA HIS A 467 -10.11 -1.18 -12.94
C HIS A 467 -9.83 -1.41 -11.44
N GLN A 468 -9.33 -0.40 -10.73
CA GLN A 468 -9.16 -0.49 -9.28
C GLN A 468 -10.52 -0.47 -8.57
N PHE A 469 -11.45 0.40 -9.02
CA PHE A 469 -12.85 0.34 -8.61
C PHE A 469 -13.52 -0.99 -8.97
N GLN A 470 -13.25 -1.53 -10.16
CA GLN A 470 -13.75 -2.84 -10.56
C GLN A 470 -13.32 -3.93 -9.57
N ALA A 471 -12.03 -4.00 -9.22
CA ALA A 471 -11.52 -4.99 -8.28
C ALA A 471 -12.14 -4.82 -6.88
N LEU A 472 -12.14 -3.59 -6.35
CA LEU A 472 -12.64 -3.29 -5.00
C LEU A 472 -14.15 -3.53 -4.86
N LEU A 473 -14.96 -3.06 -5.82
CA LEU A 473 -16.40 -3.28 -5.82
C LEU A 473 -16.74 -4.76 -6.04
N SER A 474 -16.00 -5.47 -6.90
CA SER A 474 -16.19 -6.93 -7.09
C SER A 474 -15.78 -7.74 -5.86
N ALA A 475 -14.90 -7.23 -4.99
CA ALA A 475 -14.62 -7.84 -3.69
C ALA A 475 -15.75 -7.57 -2.69
N ILE A 476 -16.23 -6.32 -2.60
CA ILE A 476 -17.29 -5.88 -1.69
C ILE A 476 -18.66 -6.51 -2.00
N TYR A 477 -19.00 -6.70 -3.27
CA TYR A 477 -20.26 -7.32 -3.69
C TYR A 477 -20.24 -8.86 -3.68
N LYS A 478 -19.20 -9.51 -3.15
CA LYS A 478 -19.22 -10.97 -2.95
C LYS A 478 -20.33 -11.33 -1.95
N PRO A 479 -21.23 -12.28 -2.28
CA PRO A 479 -22.24 -12.73 -1.33
C PRO A 479 -21.60 -13.35 -0.08
N ASN A 480 -21.80 -12.71 1.08
CA ASN A 480 -21.48 -13.25 2.40
C ASN A 480 -22.80 -13.50 3.15
N SER A 481 -22.86 -14.53 3.99
CA SER A 481 -24.04 -14.89 4.80
C SER A 481 -24.26 -14.00 6.02
N ASP A 482 -23.23 -13.29 6.47
CA ASP A 482 -23.14 -12.70 7.81
C ASP A 482 -22.99 -11.17 7.83
N TYR A 483 -22.67 -10.57 6.68
CA TYR A 483 -22.90 -9.14 6.41
C TYR A 483 -23.49 -8.90 5.02
N SER A 484 -24.17 -7.77 4.85
CA SER A 484 -24.78 -7.32 3.61
C SER A 484 -24.49 -5.83 3.43
N LEU A 485 -23.69 -5.51 2.42
CA LEU A 485 -23.32 -4.15 2.07
C LEU A 485 -23.89 -3.80 0.68
N SER A 486 -24.96 -3.01 0.67
CA SER A 486 -25.57 -2.47 -0.55
C SER A 486 -25.06 -1.05 -0.80
N ILE A 487 -24.32 -0.87 -1.90
CA ILE A 487 -23.88 0.43 -2.40
C ILE A 487 -24.70 0.72 -3.66
N ALA A 488 -25.66 1.65 -3.55
CA ALA A 488 -26.59 1.98 -4.61
C ALA A 488 -26.13 3.23 -5.36
N ASN A 489 -25.30 3.02 -6.37
CA ASN A 489 -24.78 4.06 -7.26
C ASN A 489 -25.54 4.01 -8.60
N ARG A 490 -26.15 5.11 -9.04
CA ARG A 490 -26.72 5.24 -10.39
C ARG A 490 -26.56 6.66 -10.93
N LEU A 491 -26.33 6.75 -12.24
CA LEU A 491 -26.44 7.98 -13.00
C LEU A 491 -27.77 7.94 -13.78
N TYR A 492 -28.42 9.09 -13.92
CA TYR A 492 -29.63 9.25 -14.73
C TYR A 492 -29.44 10.40 -15.70
N ALA A 493 -29.43 10.13 -17.00
CA ALA A 493 -29.28 11.14 -18.04
C ALA A 493 -30.62 11.51 -18.66
N GLU A 494 -30.72 12.74 -19.14
CA GLU A 494 -31.83 13.21 -19.97
C GLU A 494 -31.85 12.47 -21.32
N ILE A 495 -33.01 11.89 -21.68
CA ILE A 495 -33.18 10.98 -22.82
C ILE A 495 -32.83 11.61 -24.18
N THR A 496 -32.81 12.94 -24.30
CA THR A 496 -32.34 13.63 -25.51
C THR A 496 -30.82 13.53 -25.73
N PHE A 497 -30.02 13.19 -24.72
CA PHE A 497 -28.57 13.01 -24.84
C PHE A 497 -28.22 11.57 -25.22
N ALA A 498 -28.07 11.29 -26.52
CA ALA A 498 -27.66 9.97 -27.01
C ALA A 498 -26.29 9.55 -26.41
N LEU A 499 -26.28 8.50 -25.59
CA LEU A 499 -25.09 8.02 -24.88
C LEU A 499 -24.29 6.99 -25.70
N TYR A 500 -22.97 7.00 -25.53
CA TYR A 500 -22.12 5.98 -26.15
C TYR A 500 -22.33 4.61 -25.48
N LYS A 501 -22.68 3.60 -26.30
CA LYS A 501 -22.80 2.18 -25.87
C LYS A 501 -21.55 1.67 -25.14
N GLN A 502 -20.38 2.16 -25.52
CA GLN A 502 -19.10 1.82 -24.92
C GLN A 502 -19.01 2.36 -23.48
N TYR A 503 -19.37 3.62 -23.24
CA TYR A 503 -19.44 4.20 -21.90
C TYR A 503 -20.42 3.42 -21.00
N LEU A 504 -21.62 3.11 -21.50
CA LEU A 504 -22.62 2.29 -20.77
C LEU A 504 -22.12 0.88 -20.43
N SER A 505 -21.36 0.26 -21.34
CA SER A 505 -20.70 -1.04 -21.10
C SER A 505 -19.62 -0.92 -20.02
N CYS A 506 -18.82 0.15 -20.05
CA CYS A 506 -17.77 0.40 -19.08
C CYS A 506 -18.33 0.71 -17.68
N THR A 507 -19.40 1.49 -17.50
CA THR A 507 -20.00 1.69 -16.16
C THR A 507 -20.54 0.37 -15.59
N LYS A 508 -21.22 -0.43 -16.43
CA LYS A 508 -21.75 -1.73 -16.03
C LYS A 508 -20.65 -2.72 -15.65
N THR A 509 -19.54 -2.74 -16.41
CA THR A 509 -18.43 -3.68 -16.23
C THR A 509 -17.47 -3.29 -15.10
N LEU A 510 -17.23 -1.99 -14.90
CA LEU A 510 -16.21 -1.47 -13.99
C LEU A 510 -16.77 -1.00 -12.64
N TYR A 511 -18.06 -0.62 -12.58
CA TYR A 511 -18.70 -0.11 -11.38
C TYR A 511 -19.91 -0.94 -10.90
N HIS A 512 -20.26 -2.01 -11.63
CA HIS A 512 -21.50 -2.80 -11.46
C HIS A 512 -22.77 -1.93 -11.49
N ALA A 513 -22.69 -0.79 -12.19
CA ALA A 513 -23.70 0.27 -12.14
C ALA A 513 -24.19 0.61 -13.55
N GLU A 514 -25.50 0.51 -13.73
CA GLU A 514 -26.18 0.91 -14.96
C GLU A 514 -26.60 2.37 -14.86
N LEU A 515 -26.33 3.14 -15.92
CA LEU A 515 -26.93 4.45 -16.15
C LEU A 515 -28.30 4.25 -16.81
N GLU A 516 -29.30 5.02 -16.39
CA GLU A 516 -30.66 4.95 -16.92
C GLU A 516 -31.11 6.27 -17.57
N GLU A 517 -31.57 6.21 -18.81
CA GLU A 517 -32.13 7.35 -19.54
C GLU A 517 -33.55 7.67 -19.05
N ILE A 518 -33.85 8.95 -18.83
CA ILE A 518 -35.10 9.46 -18.26
C ILE A 518 -35.49 10.76 -18.97
N ASP A 519 -36.80 11.00 -19.11
CA ASP A 519 -37.35 12.26 -19.59
C ASP A 519 -37.57 13.24 -18.41
N PHE A 520 -36.62 14.15 -18.20
CA PHE A 520 -36.72 15.26 -17.25
C PHE A 520 -37.32 16.53 -17.88
N VAL A 521 -37.31 16.65 -19.21
CA VAL A 521 -37.83 17.81 -19.94
C VAL A 521 -39.37 17.84 -19.89
N ASN A 522 -40.02 16.75 -20.28
CA ASN A 522 -41.48 16.61 -20.35
C ASN A 522 -42.06 16.01 -19.06
N ALA A 523 -41.32 15.13 -18.37
CA ALA A 523 -41.83 14.35 -17.22
C ALA A 523 -41.02 14.47 -15.89
N PRO A 524 -40.54 15.67 -15.47
CA PRO A 524 -39.63 15.81 -14.32
C PRO A 524 -40.17 15.30 -12.98
N GLN A 525 -41.49 15.27 -12.79
CA GLN A 525 -42.10 14.73 -11.56
C GLN A 525 -42.22 13.21 -11.57
N GLU A 526 -42.45 12.59 -12.73
CA GLU A 526 -42.44 11.13 -12.88
C GLU A 526 -41.01 10.60 -12.73
N ALA A 527 -40.05 11.29 -13.36
CA ALA A 527 -38.62 11.10 -13.16
C ALA A 527 -38.23 11.11 -11.67
N ARG A 528 -38.64 12.15 -10.91
CA ARG A 528 -38.40 12.24 -9.46
C ARG A 528 -39.01 11.06 -8.69
N ILE A 529 -40.21 10.62 -9.04
CA ILE A 529 -40.88 9.48 -8.39
C ILE A 529 -40.11 8.19 -8.69
N LYS A 530 -39.82 7.91 -9.95
CA LYS A 530 -39.06 6.75 -10.44
C LYS A 530 -37.71 6.61 -9.75
N ILE A 531 -36.96 7.71 -9.64
CA ILE A 531 -35.65 7.75 -8.96
C ILE A 531 -35.79 7.47 -7.46
N ASN A 532 -36.75 8.10 -6.76
CA ASN A 532 -36.98 7.84 -5.33
C ASN A 532 -37.39 6.38 -5.08
N SER A 533 -38.28 5.80 -5.89
CA SER A 533 -38.69 4.40 -5.75
C SER A 533 -37.56 3.40 -6.04
N TRP A 534 -36.64 3.73 -6.97
CA TRP A 534 -35.43 2.93 -7.16
C TRP A 534 -34.55 2.93 -5.90
N VAL A 535 -34.28 4.11 -5.32
CA VAL A 535 -33.49 4.23 -4.06
C VAL A 535 -34.18 3.52 -2.90
N GLU A 536 -35.50 3.62 -2.77
CA GLU A 536 -36.26 2.93 -1.74
C GLU A 536 -36.10 1.40 -1.84
N ASN A 537 -36.17 0.84 -3.06
CA ASN A 537 -35.97 -0.58 -3.31
C ASN A 537 -34.52 -1.03 -3.02
N GLN A 538 -33.51 -0.29 -3.48
CA GLN A 538 -32.09 -0.62 -3.24
C GLN A 538 -31.67 -0.53 -1.76
N THR A 539 -32.46 0.17 -0.94
CA THR A 539 -32.20 0.40 0.48
C THR A 539 -33.19 -0.32 1.40
N ASN A 540 -33.87 -1.38 0.93
CA ASN A 540 -34.81 -2.18 1.72
C ASN A 540 -35.90 -1.34 2.42
N GLY A 541 -36.42 -0.31 1.73
CA GLY A 541 -37.47 0.58 2.24
C GLY A 541 -37.00 1.66 3.22
N LYS A 542 -35.68 1.79 3.47
CA LYS A 542 -35.14 2.74 4.45
C LYS A 542 -35.09 4.17 3.90
N ILE A 543 -34.57 4.39 2.69
CA ILE A 543 -34.44 5.73 2.08
C ILE A 543 -35.58 5.97 1.08
N LYS A 544 -36.73 6.44 1.58
CA LYS A 544 -37.97 6.64 0.78
C LYS A 544 -38.04 7.95 0.01
N LYS A 545 -37.31 8.97 0.48
CA LYS A 545 -37.29 10.33 -0.08
C LYS A 545 -35.84 10.82 -0.08
N LEU A 546 -35.15 10.60 -1.19
CA LEU A 546 -33.83 11.18 -1.49
C LEU A 546 -33.99 12.61 -2.03
N PHE A 547 -34.96 12.82 -2.93
CA PHE A 547 -35.21 14.12 -3.58
C PHE A 547 -36.54 14.74 -3.15
N PRO A 548 -36.55 16.00 -2.68
CA PRO A 548 -37.77 16.75 -2.39
C PRO A 548 -38.53 17.12 -3.68
N SER A 549 -39.78 17.56 -3.54
CA SER A 549 -40.74 17.76 -4.65
C SER A 549 -40.30 18.78 -5.70
N ASP A 550 -39.49 19.74 -5.31
CA ASP A 550 -38.93 20.85 -6.09
C ASP A 550 -37.56 20.54 -6.73
N ALA A 551 -36.98 19.37 -6.45
CA ALA A 551 -35.62 19.06 -6.88
C ALA A 551 -35.44 18.99 -8.41
N PHE A 552 -36.49 18.67 -9.18
CA PHE A 552 -36.44 18.44 -10.63
C PHE A 552 -37.25 19.47 -11.39
N ASN A 553 -36.70 19.93 -12.51
CA ASN A 553 -37.33 20.79 -13.50
C ASN A 553 -36.77 20.48 -14.89
N GLU A 554 -37.35 21.08 -15.93
CA GLU A 554 -37.01 20.91 -17.36
C GLU A 554 -35.53 21.19 -17.73
N ASN A 555 -34.74 21.76 -16.82
CA ASN A 555 -33.32 22.11 -17.00
C ASN A 555 -32.36 21.10 -16.33
N VAL A 556 -32.83 19.89 -16.04
CA VAL A 556 -32.04 18.80 -15.45
C VAL A 556 -31.59 17.84 -16.55
N VAL A 557 -30.29 17.81 -16.87
CA VAL A 557 -29.74 16.97 -17.96
C VAL A 557 -28.96 15.74 -17.49
N LEU A 558 -28.47 15.73 -16.26
CA LEU A 558 -27.77 14.58 -15.65
C LEU A 558 -27.90 14.62 -14.12
N VAL A 559 -28.30 13.51 -13.52
CA VAL A 559 -28.47 13.36 -12.07
C VAL A 559 -27.64 12.20 -11.53
N LEU A 560 -26.89 12.51 -10.47
CA LEU A 560 -26.03 11.57 -9.77
C LEU A 560 -26.70 11.16 -8.45
N VAL A 561 -26.94 9.85 -8.30
CA VAL A 561 -27.63 9.25 -7.17
C VAL A 561 -26.69 8.33 -6.40
N ASN A 562 -26.66 8.53 -5.09
CA ASN A 562 -25.74 7.84 -4.20
C ASN A 562 -26.42 7.48 -2.88
N ALA A 563 -26.70 6.20 -2.66
CA ALA A 563 -27.22 5.69 -1.39
C ALA A 563 -26.39 4.50 -0.89
N ILE A 564 -26.36 4.31 0.44
CA ILE A 564 -25.78 3.11 1.05
C ILE A 564 -26.76 2.50 2.05
N TYR A 565 -26.72 1.19 2.14
CA TYR A 565 -27.29 0.42 3.23
C TYR A 565 -26.24 -0.60 3.68
N PHE A 566 -25.75 -0.46 4.91
CA PHE A 566 -24.81 -1.40 5.51
C PHE A 566 -25.49 -2.17 6.65
N LYS A 567 -25.30 -3.48 6.64
CA LYS A 567 -25.73 -4.41 7.67
C LYS A 567 -24.62 -5.43 7.93
N GLY A 568 -24.31 -5.70 9.19
CA GLY A 568 -23.29 -6.68 9.56
C GLY A 568 -23.36 -6.99 11.06
N LYS A 569 -23.18 -8.26 11.42
CA LYS A 569 -23.20 -8.71 12.83
C LYS A 569 -21.86 -8.45 13.51
N TRP A 570 -21.86 -8.09 14.79
CA TRP A 570 -20.60 -8.03 15.57
C TRP A 570 -19.97 -9.42 15.68
N ALA A 571 -18.63 -9.51 15.69
CA ALA A 571 -17.94 -10.76 16.05
C ALA A 571 -18.21 -11.17 17.50
N LEU A 572 -18.32 -10.17 18.39
CA LEU A 572 -18.74 -10.31 19.78
C LEU A 572 -19.91 -9.35 20.01
N LYS A 573 -21.13 -9.89 20.06
CA LYS A 573 -22.34 -9.10 20.28
C LYS A 573 -22.45 -8.58 21.71
N PHE A 574 -23.22 -7.52 21.89
CA PHE A 574 -23.60 -7.02 23.22
C PHE A 574 -24.79 -7.82 23.75
N GLU A 575 -24.93 -7.90 25.08
CA GLU A 575 -26.10 -8.49 25.74
C GLU A 575 -27.16 -7.39 25.98
N LYS A 576 -28.38 -7.61 25.49
CA LYS A 576 -29.49 -6.63 25.59
C LYS A 576 -29.91 -6.38 27.04
N GLU A 577 -29.66 -7.36 27.89
CA GLU A 577 -29.86 -7.38 29.33
C GLU A 577 -28.85 -6.49 30.07
N LYS A 578 -27.72 -6.15 29.42
CA LYS A 578 -26.68 -5.24 29.92
C LYS A 578 -26.84 -3.80 29.41
N THR A 579 -27.64 -3.58 28.35
CA THR A 579 -27.98 -2.24 27.84
C THR A 579 -28.84 -1.45 28.85
N LYS A 580 -28.47 -0.21 29.16
CA LYS A 580 -29.13 0.63 30.18
C LYS A 580 -29.17 2.10 29.79
N GLU A 581 -30.18 2.83 30.26
CA GLU A 581 -30.16 4.30 30.19
C GLU A 581 -28.98 4.85 30.98
N THR A 582 -28.15 5.64 30.29
CA THR A 582 -26.93 6.25 30.81
C THR A 582 -26.83 7.69 30.30
N ALA A 583 -26.19 8.56 31.08
CA ALA A 583 -25.89 9.92 30.67
C ALA A 583 -24.86 9.94 29.52
N PHE A 584 -25.11 10.77 28.51
CA PHE A 584 -24.23 11.05 27.38
C PHE A 584 -24.06 12.57 27.26
N ARG A 585 -22.82 13.04 27.30
CA ARG A 585 -22.45 14.46 27.35
C ARG A 585 -22.20 14.97 25.93
N LEU A 586 -22.96 15.97 25.53
CA LEU A 586 -22.81 16.63 24.23
C LEU A 586 -21.81 17.79 24.30
N ASN A 587 -21.57 18.29 25.50
CA ASN A 587 -20.50 19.21 25.87
C ASN A 587 -20.47 19.24 27.41
N LYS A 588 -19.65 20.12 27.99
CA LYS A 588 -19.53 20.30 29.44
C LYS A 588 -20.82 20.74 30.17
N ASN A 589 -21.83 21.22 29.45
CA ASN A 589 -23.08 21.77 30.01
C ASN A 589 -24.34 20.97 29.63
N GLU A 590 -24.33 20.25 28.50
CA GLU A 590 -25.48 19.52 27.98
C GLU A 590 -25.29 18.00 28.08
N ILE A 591 -26.28 17.33 28.68
CA ILE A 591 -26.31 15.87 28.86
C ILE A 591 -27.67 15.35 28.40
N LYS A 592 -27.69 14.28 27.60
CA LYS A 592 -28.91 13.53 27.21
C LYS A 592 -28.86 12.11 27.77
N SER A 593 -30.01 11.48 27.98
CA SER A 593 -30.07 10.03 28.30
C SER A 593 -30.02 9.23 26.99
N VAL A 594 -29.21 8.17 26.97
CA VAL A 594 -29.10 7.24 25.83
C VAL A 594 -29.13 5.79 26.29
N GLN A 595 -29.55 4.89 25.41
CA GLN A 595 -29.45 3.45 25.65
C GLN A 595 -28.00 3.01 25.41
N MET A 596 -27.24 2.86 26.50
CA MET A 596 -25.82 2.49 26.47
C MET A 596 -25.67 0.98 26.54
N MET A 597 -25.12 0.38 25.49
CA MET A 597 -24.79 -1.05 25.43
C MET A 597 -23.47 -1.29 26.14
N PHE A 598 -23.31 -2.43 26.81
CA PHE A 598 -22.10 -2.75 27.58
C PHE A 598 -21.55 -4.16 27.26
N LEU A 599 -20.24 -4.26 27.09
CA LEU A 599 -19.50 -5.49 26.84
C LEU A 599 -18.11 -5.44 27.48
N ASN A 600 -17.76 -6.44 28.30
CA ASN A 600 -16.38 -6.66 28.74
C ASN A 600 -15.75 -7.75 27.88
N SER A 601 -14.69 -7.45 27.14
CA SER A 601 -13.92 -8.45 26.39
C SER A 601 -12.54 -7.97 25.96
N THR A 602 -11.77 -8.87 25.33
CA THR A 602 -10.44 -8.53 24.78
C THR A 602 -10.57 -7.96 23.37
N PHE A 603 -10.37 -6.65 23.26
CA PHE A 603 -10.34 -5.90 22.01
C PHE A 603 -8.95 -5.33 21.73
N LYS A 604 -8.72 -4.81 20.52
CA LYS A 604 -7.50 -4.02 20.28
C LYS A 604 -7.78 -2.56 20.64
N LEU A 605 -6.86 -1.99 21.41
CA LEU A 605 -6.90 -0.62 21.88
C LEU A 605 -5.52 0.03 21.69
N ALA A 606 -5.48 1.21 21.07
CA ALA A 606 -4.33 2.10 21.11
C ALA A 606 -4.64 3.30 22.02
N ILE A 607 -3.61 3.82 22.70
CA ILE A 607 -3.71 5.02 23.55
C ILE A 607 -2.72 6.05 23.01
N ILE A 608 -3.23 7.09 22.36
CA ILE A 608 -2.46 8.16 21.74
C ILE A 608 -2.28 9.27 22.78
N LYS A 609 -1.09 9.89 22.80
CA LYS A 609 -0.75 10.96 23.76
C LYS A 609 -1.02 12.35 23.20
N GLU A 610 -0.75 12.57 21.91
CA GLU A 610 -0.80 13.88 21.26
C GLU A 610 -1.48 13.79 19.88
N PRO A 611 -2.79 14.13 19.76
CA PRO A 611 -3.69 14.54 20.84
C PRO A 611 -4.02 13.37 21.80
N PRO A 612 -4.52 13.65 23.02
CA PRO A 612 -4.84 12.61 23.99
C PRO A 612 -6.15 11.90 23.63
N LEU A 613 -6.04 10.77 22.93
CA LEU A 613 -7.19 9.95 22.52
C LEU A 613 -6.98 8.45 22.74
N GLU A 614 -8.06 7.69 22.69
CA GLU A 614 -8.06 6.22 22.65
C GLU A 614 -8.72 5.72 21.37
N VAL A 615 -8.15 4.68 20.75
CA VAL A 615 -8.67 4.09 19.50
C VAL A 615 -9.06 2.64 19.75
N LEU A 616 -10.35 2.34 19.66
CA LEU A 616 -10.91 1.00 19.83
C LEU A 616 -11.30 0.40 18.48
N GLU A 617 -10.95 -0.88 18.27
CA GLU A 617 -11.41 -1.68 17.12
C GLU A 617 -12.47 -2.71 17.56
N LEU A 618 -13.69 -2.55 17.04
CA LEU A 618 -14.79 -3.50 17.18
C LEU A 618 -14.98 -4.27 15.86
N PRO A 619 -14.55 -5.55 15.77
CA PRO A 619 -14.70 -6.33 14.55
C PRO A 619 -16.13 -6.85 14.34
N TYR A 620 -16.53 -6.91 13.07
CA TYR A 620 -17.69 -7.67 12.61
C TYR A 620 -17.32 -9.15 12.43
N ILE A 621 -18.32 -10.02 12.23
CA ILE A 621 -18.07 -11.44 11.88
C ILE A 621 -17.05 -11.56 10.74
N ASP A 622 -16.26 -12.64 10.78
CA ASP A 622 -15.11 -12.90 9.92
C ASP A 622 -13.93 -11.93 10.05
N ASN A 623 -14.03 -10.82 10.80
CA ASN A 623 -13.01 -9.77 10.90
C ASN A 623 -12.64 -9.10 9.56
N GLU A 624 -13.45 -9.27 8.51
CA GLU A 624 -13.29 -8.60 7.19
C GLU A 624 -13.72 -7.13 7.23
N LEU A 625 -14.54 -6.76 8.21
CA LEU A 625 -14.95 -5.39 8.50
C LEU A 625 -14.69 -5.08 9.98
N SER A 626 -14.42 -3.82 10.29
CA SER A 626 -14.27 -3.34 11.67
C SER A 626 -14.78 -1.91 11.80
N MET A 627 -15.41 -1.61 12.94
CA MET A 627 -15.68 -0.25 13.37
C MET A 627 -14.49 0.23 14.21
N PHE A 628 -13.90 1.35 13.80
CA PHE A 628 -12.94 2.11 14.60
C PHE A 628 -13.64 3.28 15.26
N ILE A 629 -13.41 3.45 16.56
CA ILE A 629 -13.92 4.56 17.36
C ILE A 629 -12.72 5.34 17.90
N LEU A 630 -12.70 6.66 17.70
CA LEU A 630 -11.65 7.55 18.19
C LEU A 630 -12.24 8.42 19.31
N LEU A 631 -11.82 8.18 20.56
CA LEU A 631 -12.33 8.77 21.81
C LEU A 631 -11.33 9.79 22.41
N PRO A 632 -11.57 11.10 22.34
CA PRO A 632 -10.80 12.10 23.09
C PRO A 632 -10.93 11.90 24.59
N LYS A 633 -9.86 12.13 25.36
CA LYS A 633 -9.83 11.83 26.80
C LYS A 633 -10.54 12.81 27.73
N ASP A 634 -10.91 14.02 27.28
CA ASP A 634 -11.60 15.03 28.12
C ASP A 634 -12.34 16.09 27.28
N ILE A 635 -13.42 16.67 27.83
CA ILE A 635 -14.08 17.89 27.31
C ILE A 635 -13.74 19.06 28.25
N GLY A 636 -12.63 19.72 27.95
CA GLY A 636 -12.08 20.78 28.81
C GLY A 636 -12.93 22.05 28.90
N ASP A 637 -13.65 22.45 27.84
CA ASP A 637 -14.29 23.76 27.73
C ASP A 637 -15.80 23.71 27.38
N LYS A 638 -16.32 24.55 26.47
CA LYS A 638 -17.73 24.56 26.05
C LYS A 638 -18.01 23.81 24.76
N SER A 639 -16.97 23.33 24.09
CA SER A 639 -16.99 22.63 22.79
C SER A 639 -17.29 21.14 22.95
N THR A 640 -17.11 20.35 21.88
CA THR A 640 -17.34 18.90 21.88
C THR A 640 -16.14 18.10 22.41
N GLY A 641 -14.94 18.68 22.42
CA GLY A 641 -13.68 17.99 22.71
C GLY A 641 -13.05 17.31 21.48
N LEU A 642 -13.77 17.20 20.36
CA LEU A 642 -13.26 16.63 19.11
C LEU A 642 -12.35 17.57 18.34
N GLU A 643 -12.38 18.88 18.63
CA GLU A 643 -11.80 19.91 17.78
C GLU A 643 -10.27 19.76 17.63
N GLN A 644 -9.60 19.19 18.65
CA GLN A 644 -8.18 18.82 18.57
C GLN A 644 -7.93 17.55 17.75
N LEU A 645 -8.81 16.55 17.85
CA LEU A 645 -8.76 15.33 17.04
C LEU A 645 -8.95 15.66 15.56
N GLU A 646 -10.05 16.33 15.21
CA GLU A 646 -10.42 16.66 13.83
C GLU A 646 -9.39 17.58 13.15
N SER A 647 -8.77 18.50 13.91
CA SER A 647 -7.68 19.35 13.42
C SER A 647 -6.37 18.59 13.24
N ALA A 648 -6.12 17.57 14.07
CA ALA A 648 -4.94 16.72 13.98
C ALA A 648 -5.08 15.59 12.94
N LEU A 649 -6.30 15.29 12.49
CA LEU A 649 -6.60 14.11 11.68
C LEU A 649 -6.11 14.27 10.24
N THR A 650 -5.13 13.45 9.88
CA THR A 650 -4.61 13.26 8.52
C THR A 650 -4.59 11.77 8.18
N TYR A 651 -4.37 11.43 6.91
CA TYR A 651 -4.26 10.02 6.48
C TYR A 651 -3.14 9.30 7.23
N GLU A 652 -2.00 9.96 7.37
CA GLU A 652 -0.79 9.45 8.00
C GLU A 652 -1.03 9.13 9.47
N LYS A 653 -1.68 10.04 10.21
CA LYS A 653 -2.04 9.82 11.62
C LYS A 653 -3.09 8.73 11.79
N LEU A 654 -4.12 8.70 10.93
CA LEU A 654 -5.14 7.64 11.01
C LEU A 654 -4.50 6.26 10.76
N ALA A 655 -3.61 6.14 9.78
CA ALA A 655 -2.87 4.91 9.49
C ALA A 655 -1.90 4.53 10.64
N GLU A 656 -1.21 5.52 11.22
CA GLU A 656 -0.33 5.33 12.39
C GLU A 656 -1.13 4.79 13.59
N TRP A 657 -2.22 5.47 13.98
CA TRP A 657 -3.00 5.13 15.17
C TRP A 657 -3.72 3.78 15.05
N THR A 658 -4.18 3.42 13.85
CA THR A 658 -4.85 2.13 13.56
C THR A 658 -3.88 0.99 13.20
N SER A 659 -2.57 1.27 13.14
CA SER A 659 -1.54 0.29 12.79
C SER A 659 -1.47 -0.88 13.78
N SER A 660 -1.00 -2.04 13.30
CA SER A 660 -0.78 -3.23 14.13
C SER A 660 0.34 -3.08 15.17
N VAL A 661 1.11 -1.98 15.13
CA VAL A 661 2.14 -1.65 16.13
C VAL A 661 1.51 -0.95 17.34
N ASN A 662 0.57 -0.03 17.09
CA ASN A 662 -0.11 0.73 18.13
C ASN A 662 -1.35 0.00 18.72
N MET A 663 -2.10 -0.74 17.89
CA MET A 663 -3.37 -1.40 18.26
C MET A 663 -3.14 -2.71 19.04
N ASN A 664 -3.00 -2.61 20.36
CA ASN A 664 -2.64 -3.73 21.25
C ASN A 664 -3.87 -4.44 21.83
N LYS A 665 -3.86 -5.79 21.88
CA LYS A 665 -4.96 -6.58 22.50
C LYS A 665 -4.97 -6.42 24.02
N GLN A 666 -6.06 -5.91 24.57
CA GLN A 666 -6.25 -5.60 25.99
C GLN A 666 -7.67 -5.95 26.43
N ASN A 667 -7.91 -6.22 27.73
CA ASN A 667 -9.28 -6.42 28.23
C ASN A 667 -9.93 -5.06 28.52
N VAL A 668 -11.05 -4.79 27.86
CA VAL A 668 -11.72 -3.48 27.82
C VAL A 668 -13.17 -3.60 28.29
N ASN A 669 -13.59 -2.70 29.18
CA ASN A 669 -15.00 -2.37 29.42
C ASN A 669 -15.46 -1.43 28.31
N VAL A 670 -16.20 -1.93 27.32
CA VAL A 670 -16.73 -1.14 26.21
C VAL A 670 -18.15 -0.69 26.54
N TYR A 671 -18.37 0.63 26.55
CA TYR A 671 -19.71 1.23 26.57
C TYR A 671 -19.95 1.93 25.24
N LEU A 672 -20.98 1.51 24.50
CA LEU A 672 -21.32 2.00 23.16
C LEU A 672 -22.82 2.36 23.11
N PRO A 673 -23.22 3.62 22.85
CA PRO A 673 -24.62 3.97 22.70
C PRO A 673 -25.25 3.24 21.50
N ARG A 674 -26.49 2.76 21.67
CA ARG A 674 -27.34 2.38 20.55
C ARG A 674 -27.79 3.66 19.84
N PHE A 675 -27.43 3.82 18.56
CA PHE A 675 -27.75 5.02 17.78
C PHE A 675 -28.25 4.69 16.37
N LYS A 676 -28.91 5.67 15.75
CA LYS A 676 -29.42 5.60 14.39
C LYS A 676 -29.31 6.97 13.73
N MET A 677 -28.85 7.02 12.48
CA MET A 677 -28.63 8.25 11.71
C MET A 677 -29.14 8.08 10.26
N GLU A 678 -29.68 9.15 9.68
CA GLU A 678 -30.25 9.17 8.32
C GLU A 678 -29.86 10.45 7.56
N GLU A 679 -28.56 10.71 7.46
CA GLU A 679 -28.01 11.96 6.92
C GLU A 679 -28.03 12.03 5.38
N GLY A 680 -28.31 13.21 4.84
CA GLY A 680 -28.37 13.46 3.40
C GLY A 680 -27.76 14.80 3.00
N TYR A 681 -27.01 14.80 1.89
CA TYR A 681 -26.20 15.94 1.46
C TYR A 681 -26.38 16.23 -0.03
N ASN A 682 -26.40 17.52 -0.38
CA ASN A 682 -26.26 17.98 -1.76
C ASN A 682 -24.77 18.04 -2.11
N LEU A 683 -24.26 16.99 -2.77
CA LEU A 683 -22.84 16.86 -3.12
C LEU A 683 -22.34 18.00 -4.00
N LYS A 684 -23.22 18.68 -4.77
CA LYS A 684 -22.82 19.79 -5.64
C LYS A 684 -22.16 20.93 -4.86
N THR A 685 -22.75 21.40 -3.75
CA THR A 685 -22.20 22.53 -2.98
C THR A 685 -20.82 22.17 -2.42
N ILE A 686 -20.72 21.02 -1.75
CA ILE A 686 -19.51 20.56 -1.06
C ILE A 686 -18.38 20.33 -2.07
N LEU A 687 -18.63 19.64 -3.18
CA LEU A 687 -17.62 19.37 -4.20
C LEU A 687 -17.19 20.65 -4.93
N GLN A 688 -18.07 21.65 -5.07
CA GLN A 688 -17.68 22.97 -5.57
C GLN A 688 -16.75 23.72 -4.60
N VAL A 689 -16.98 23.63 -3.29
CA VAL A 689 -16.05 24.18 -2.26
C VAL A 689 -14.69 23.47 -2.30
N MET A 690 -14.67 22.16 -2.55
CA MET A 690 -13.43 21.39 -2.70
C MET A 690 -12.69 21.64 -4.03
N GLY A 691 -13.31 22.33 -5.01
CA GLY A 691 -12.67 22.73 -6.27
C GLY A 691 -13.19 22.03 -7.54
N VAL A 692 -14.18 21.15 -7.45
CA VAL A 692 -14.84 20.54 -8.62
C VAL A 692 -15.96 21.46 -9.11
N LEU A 693 -15.68 22.26 -10.15
CA LEU A 693 -16.56 23.34 -10.59
C LEU A 693 -17.22 23.06 -11.94
N ASP A 694 -16.42 22.62 -12.93
CA ASP A 694 -16.81 22.63 -14.33
C ASP A 694 -17.95 21.64 -14.60
N MET A 695 -17.88 20.44 -14.00
CA MET A 695 -18.89 19.36 -14.15
C MET A 695 -20.31 19.76 -13.74
N PHE A 696 -20.47 20.83 -12.98
CA PHE A 696 -21.76 21.31 -12.47
C PHE A 696 -22.31 22.51 -13.27
N SER A 697 -21.73 22.80 -14.43
CA SER A 697 -21.95 24.00 -15.25
C SER A 697 -21.85 23.70 -16.75
N LEU A 698 -22.19 24.66 -17.61
CA LEU A 698 -22.00 24.56 -19.07
C LEU A 698 -20.53 24.50 -19.54
N LYS A 699 -19.54 24.59 -18.63
CA LYS A 699 -18.12 24.28 -18.91
C LYS A 699 -17.79 22.79 -18.83
N SER A 700 -18.74 21.98 -18.39
CA SER A 700 -18.64 20.53 -18.23
C SER A 700 -18.23 19.85 -19.53
N ASP A 701 -17.04 19.27 -19.54
CA ASP A 701 -16.53 18.45 -20.64
C ASP A 701 -16.78 16.97 -20.33
N LEU A 702 -18.02 16.52 -20.63
CA LEU A 702 -18.46 15.12 -20.55
C LEU A 702 -18.58 14.49 -21.95
N THR A 703 -17.70 14.91 -22.88
CA THR A 703 -17.66 14.43 -24.27
C THR A 703 -17.35 12.95 -24.43
N GLY A 704 -16.96 12.25 -23.36
CA GLY A 704 -16.86 10.79 -23.30
C GLY A 704 -18.17 10.06 -22.94
N MET A 705 -19.23 10.79 -22.56
CA MET A 705 -20.57 10.22 -22.31
C MET A 705 -21.48 10.31 -23.54
N SER A 706 -21.50 11.48 -24.19
CA SER A 706 -22.32 11.80 -25.37
C SER A 706 -21.56 12.75 -26.32
N ASN A 707 -21.98 12.79 -27.59
CA ASN A 707 -21.53 13.77 -28.58
C ASN A 707 -22.26 15.13 -28.47
N LEU A 708 -23.35 15.21 -27.72
CA LEU A 708 -24.15 16.44 -27.58
C LEU A 708 -23.58 17.35 -26.48
N ALA A 709 -23.28 18.59 -26.87
CA ALA A 709 -22.79 19.62 -25.95
C ALA A 709 -23.87 20.05 -24.95
N GLY A 710 -23.44 20.51 -23.77
CA GLY A 710 -24.33 20.95 -22.69
C GLY A 710 -24.67 19.90 -21.64
N LEU A 711 -24.08 18.70 -21.70
CA LEU A 711 -24.22 17.69 -20.65
C LEU A 711 -23.41 18.06 -19.40
N TYR A 712 -24.08 18.34 -18.28
CA TYR A 712 -23.48 18.63 -16.97
C TYR A 712 -24.29 18.03 -15.82
N VAL A 713 -23.62 17.67 -14.73
CA VAL A 713 -24.28 17.16 -13.51
C VAL A 713 -25.14 18.26 -12.91
N SER A 714 -26.44 18.13 -13.14
CA SER A 714 -27.47 19.09 -12.76
C SER A 714 -27.87 18.95 -11.29
N ARG A 715 -27.83 17.72 -10.77
CA ARG A 715 -28.06 17.38 -9.35
C ARG A 715 -27.11 16.25 -8.95
N ALA A 716 -26.55 16.32 -7.74
CA ALA A 716 -25.76 15.25 -7.15
C ALA A 716 -26.17 15.10 -5.68
N PHE A 717 -26.88 14.03 -5.34
CA PHE A 717 -27.45 13.85 -4.01
C PHE A 717 -27.00 12.53 -3.37
N ARG A 718 -26.58 12.66 -2.11
CA ARG A 718 -26.16 11.57 -1.23
C ARG A 718 -27.20 11.39 -0.13
N LYS A 719 -27.52 10.15 0.22
CA LYS A 719 -28.16 9.85 1.51
C LYS A 719 -27.64 8.53 2.11
N SER A 720 -27.44 8.54 3.42
CA SER A 720 -26.86 7.46 4.19
C SER A 720 -27.84 7.01 5.27
N TYR A 721 -27.87 5.72 5.60
CA TYR A 721 -28.62 5.20 6.74
C TYR A 721 -27.72 4.25 7.55
N VAL A 722 -27.77 4.35 8.88
CA VAL A 722 -27.12 3.40 9.79
C VAL A 722 -27.94 3.25 11.08
N ASP A 723 -27.97 2.03 11.61
CA ASP A 723 -28.63 1.64 12.87
C ASP A 723 -27.67 0.70 13.60
N VAL A 724 -27.12 1.14 14.72
CA VAL A 724 -26.10 0.42 15.51
C VAL A 724 -26.72 -0.04 16.82
N ASN A 725 -26.71 -1.35 17.03
CA ASN A 725 -27.36 -2.02 18.16
C ASN A 725 -26.60 -3.28 18.59
N GLU A 726 -27.19 -4.04 19.51
CA GLU A 726 -26.50 -5.10 20.24
C GLU A 726 -26.05 -6.27 19.36
N GLU A 727 -26.79 -6.57 18.28
CA GLU A 727 -26.44 -7.67 17.36
C GLU A 727 -25.38 -7.25 16.33
N GLY A 728 -25.21 -5.95 16.09
CA GLY A 728 -24.37 -5.41 15.02
C GLY A 728 -24.84 -4.07 14.48
N THR A 729 -24.58 -3.85 13.20
CA THR A 729 -25.26 -2.84 12.40
C THR A 729 -26.47 -3.47 11.70
N GLU A 730 -27.65 -3.00 12.08
CA GLU A 730 -29.02 -3.41 11.74
C GLU A 730 -29.39 -4.92 11.65
N ALA A 731 -30.02 -5.43 12.71
CA ALA A 731 -31.00 -6.52 12.64
C ALA A 731 -32.29 -6.10 13.35
N THR A 732 -33.47 -6.57 12.91
CA THR A 732 -34.77 -6.11 13.46
C THR A 732 -35.84 -7.20 13.49
N ALA A 733 -35.98 -7.86 14.64
CA ALA A 733 -37.14 -8.60 15.15
C ALA A 733 -36.82 -9.09 16.59
N GLY A 734 -37.74 -9.17 17.55
CA GLY A 734 -39.11 -8.65 17.63
C GLY A 734 -39.82 -9.19 18.90
N SER A 735 -40.53 -8.31 19.64
CA SER A 735 -41.46 -8.61 20.75
C SER A 735 -40.96 -9.37 22.01
N GLY A 736 -41.34 -8.86 23.20
CA GLY A 736 -41.93 -9.75 24.23
C GLY A 736 -41.48 -9.66 25.69
N VAL A 737 -42.34 -9.03 26.52
CA VAL A 737 -42.60 -9.35 27.95
C VAL A 737 -41.55 -8.93 29.00
N VAL A 738 -42.07 -8.61 30.20
CA VAL A 738 -41.36 -8.12 31.39
C VAL A 738 -41.40 -9.18 32.50
N ALA A 739 -40.27 -9.46 33.14
CA ALA A 739 -40.19 -10.01 34.50
C ALA A 739 -38.88 -9.54 35.15
N ALA A 740 -38.95 -9.03 36.38
CA ALA A 740 -37.78 -8.59 37.13
C ALA A 740 -37.53 -9.52 38.33
N PHE A 741 -36.26 -9.75 38.68
CA PHE A 741 -35.84 -10.02 40.06
C PHE A 741 -34.43 -9.46 40.32
N ASP A 742 -34.16 -9.19 41.60
CA ASP A 742 -33.02 -8.41 42.09
C ASP A 742 -31.87 -9.31 42.58
N PHE A 743 -30.62 -8.91 42.33
CA PHE A 743 -29.50 -9.27 43.21
C PHE A 743 -28.37 -8.24 43.18
N LYS A 744 -27.71 -8.04 44.33
CA LYS A 744 -26.71 -6.99 44.55
C LYS A 744 -25.28 -7.39 44.17
N MET A 745 -24.47 -6.35 43.93
CA MET A 745 -23.05 -6.43 43.52
C MET A 745 -22.17 -7.21 44.51
N GLY A 746 -21.23 -7.98 43.95
CA GLY A 746 -19.92 -8.23 44.54
C GLY A 746 -18.86 -7.46 43.76
N SER A 747 -17.91 -6.82 44.44
CA SER A 747 -16.83 -6.07 43.80
C SER A 747 -15.64 -6.98 43.46
N LEU A 748 -14.87 -6.60 42.44
CA LEU A 748 -13.44 -6.97 42.35
C LEU A 748 -12.69 -5.98 41.46
N SER A 749 -11.61 -5.41 41.99
CA SER A 749 -10.70 -4.57 41.22
C SER A 749 -9.68 -5.41 40.46
N LYS A 750 -9.59 -5.18 39.15
CA LYS A 750 -8.38 -5.32 38.35
C LYS A 750 -8.28 -4.10 37.44
N SER A 751 -7.08 -3.80 36.95
CA SER A 751 -6.83 -2.74 35.97
C SER A 751 -7.38 -3.15 34.60
N VAL A 752 -8.69 -2.99 34.42
CA VAL A 752 -9.40 -3.07 33.14
C VAL A 752 -9.40 -1.68 32.51
N ALA A 753 -9.15 -1.57 31.21
CA ALA A 753 -9.30 -0.30 30.51
C ALA A 753 -10.80 -0.01 30.31
N GLU A 754 -11.26 1.18 30.69
CA GLU A 754 -12.66 1.57 30.53
C GLU A 754 -12.81 2.51 29.33
N PHE A 755 -13.32 1.97 28.23
CA PHE A 755 -13.59 2.72 27.00
C PHE A 755 -15.06 3.12 27.00
N CYS A 756 -15.34 4.30 27.55
CA CYS A 756 -16.69 4.83 27.70
C CYS A 756 -17.00 5.85 26.60
N LEU A 757 -17.95 5.51 25.73
CA LEU A 757 -18.41 6.39 24.65
C LEU A 757 -19.58 7.27 25.15
N ASP A 758 -19.35 8.09 26.19
CA ASP A 758 -20.32 9.05 26.73
C ASP A 758 -20.14 10.50 26.22
N LEU A 759 -19.38 10.69 25.13
CA LEU A 759 -19.08 11.98 24.49
C LEU A 759 -19.42 11.95 22.98
N PHE A 760 -19.36 13.10 22.27
CA PHE A 760 -19.40 13.13 20.79
C PHE A 760 -18.15 12.46 20.18
N HIS A 761 -18.30 11.72 19.08
CA HIS A 761 -17.21 10.93 18.48
C HIS A 761 -17.24 10.83 16.96
N GLU A 762 -16.05 10.63 16.38
CA GLU A 762 -15.88 10.17 15.00
C GLU A 762 -15.81 8.62 14.97
N VAL A 763 -16.59 8.03 14.05
CA VAL A 763 -16.74 6.57 13.92
C VAL A 763 -16.52 6.18 12.46
N THR A 764 -15.47 5.39 12.20
CA THR A 764 -15.10 4.96 10.84
C THR A 764 -15.29 3.46 10.67
N LEU A 765 -16.01 3.06 9.63
CA LEU A 765 -16.08 1.66 9.18
C LEU A 765 -14.96 1.40 8.16
N GLN A 766 -14.10 0.42 8.44
CA GLN A 766 -13.01 0.03 7.55
C GLN A 766 -13.09 -1.46 7.17
N HIS A 767 -12.60 -1.78 5.97
CA HIS A 767 -12.45 -3.14 5.47
C HIS A 767 -11.03 -3.64 5.74
N ARG A 768 -10.90 -4.87 6.25
CA ARG A 768 -9.63 -5.54 6.58
C ARG A 768 -9.35 -6.67 5.61
N TRP A 769 -8.14 -6.71 5.08
CA TRP A 769 -7.63 -7.85 4.33
C TRP A 769 -7.20 -8.97 5.28
N LYS A 770 -7.85 -10.13 5.20
CA LYS A 770 -7.44 -11.36 5.91
C LYS A 770 -6.09 -11.84 5.35
N LYS A 771 -5.04 -11.81 6.17
CA LYS A 771 -3.95 -12.80 6.06
C LYS A 771 -4.36 -14.06 6.80
N ALA A 772 -4.19 -15.22 6.17
CA ALA A 772 -4.76 -16.47 6.67
C ALA A 772 -4.05 -17.01 7.93
N SER A 773 -4.54 -16.65 9.12
CA SER A 773 -4.02 -17.18 10.39
C SER A 773 -4.51 -18.62 10.61
N GLY A 774 -3.75 -19.60 10.15
CA GLY A 774 -4.07 -21.02 10.31
C GLY A 774 -3.94 -21.51 11.77
N SER A 775 -5.03 -21.49 12.52
CA SER A 775 -5.15 -22.18 13.81
C SER A 775 -5.41 -23.67 13.58
N GLN A 776 -4.42 -24.53 13.84
CA GLN A 776 -4.60 -25.98 13.84
C GLN A 776 -5.28 -26.46 15.13
N GLU A 777 -6.45 -27.08 15.01
CA GLU A 777 -6.89 -28.14 15.92
C GLU A 777 -7.31 -29.39 15.12
N PRO A 778 -7.09 -30.61 15.63
CA PRO A 778 -7.13 -31.82 14.81
C PRO A 778 -8.53 -32.46 14.73
N MET A 779 -9.18 -32.37 13.57
CA MET A 779 -10.30 -33.27 13.24
C MET A 779 -9.77 -34.63 12.76
N ALA A 780 -10.04 -35.68 13.53
CA ALA A 780 -9.78 -37.06 13.11
C ALA A 780 -10.74 -37.50 11.99
N ARG A 781 -10.30 -38.44 11.15
CA ARG A 781 -11.14 -39.03 10.09
C ARG A 781 -12.15 -40.01 10.69
N PRO A 782 -13.41 -40.04 10.24
CA PRO A 782 -14.27 -41.19 10.45
C PRO A 782 -13.86 -42.34 9.52
N SER A 783 -13.43 -43.46 10.08
CA SER A 783 -13.36 -44.75 9.39
C SER A 783 -14.64 -45.55 9.62
N SER A 784 -14.99 -46.43 8.68
CA SER A 784 -16.27 -47.14 8.63
C SER A 784 -16.32 -48.46 9.40
N GLU A 785 -17.56 -48.88 9.69
CA GLU A 785 -18.02 -50.26 9.96
C GLU A 785 -17.84 -50.91 11.36
N CYS A 786 -19.00 -51.40 11.85
CA CYS A 786 -19.23 -52.65 12.59
C CYS A 786 -18.58 -52.90 13.96
N GLY A 787 -19.40 -52.76 15.01
CA GLY A 787 -19.20 -53.33 16.35
C GLY A 787 -20.49 -53.18 17.17
N ALA A 788 -20.82 -54.15 18.03
CA ALA A 788 -22.05 -54.16 18.83
C ALA A 788 -21.76 -54.38 20.32
N GLU A 789 -22.74 -54.01 21.18
CA GLU A 789 -22.75 -54.20 22.65
C GLU A 789 -21.66 -53.38 23.40
N GLY A 790 -21.82 -52.99 24.68
CA GLY A 790 -22.98 -53.04 25.58
C GLY A 790 -22.63 -52.49 26.98
N THR A 791 -23.57 -51.77 27.61
CA THR A 791 -23.70 -51.46 29.07
C THR A 791 -22.47 -51.17 29.97
N GLU A 792 -22.52 -49.99 30.62
CA GLU A 792 -22.14 -49.72 32.03
C GLU A 792 -20.75 -50.12 32.59
N LEU A 793 -20.01 -49.15 33.16
CA LEU A 793 -19.74 -49.08 34.62
C LEU A 793 -18.99 -47.81 35.08
N GLU A 794 -18.82 -47.71 36.40
CA GLU A 794 -18.52 -46.53 37.23
C GLU A 794 -17.04 -46.04 37.28
N HIS A 795 -16.84 -44.90 37.97
CA HIS A 795 -15.68 -44.45 38.76
C HIS A 795 -14.25 -44.57 38.16
N HIS A 796 -13.40 -43.53 38.23
CA HIS A 796 -13.05 -42.82 39.47
C HIS A 796 -12.64 -41.36 39.25
N SER A 797 -12.90 -40.54 40.28
CA SER A 797 -12.21 -39.27 40.52
C SER A 797 -11.14 -39.46 41.59
N GLU A 798 -9.96 -38.88 41.41
CA GLU A 798 -9.01 -38.64 42.50
C GLU A 798 -8.73 -37.14 42.69
N THR A 799 -8.40 -36.80 43.94
CA THR A 799 -8.28 -35.45 44.52
C THR A 799 -7.05 -35.54 45.46
N PHE A 800 -6.19 -34.53 45.67
CA PHE A 800 -6.44 -33.33 46.47
C PHE A 800 -5.11 -32.59 46.74
N SER A 801 -5.13 -31.25 46.78
CA SER A 801 -4.46 -30.39 47.80
C SER A 801 -2.91 -30.43 47.95
N PHE A 802 -2.23 -29.51 48.67
CA PHE A 802 -2.64 -28.28 49.39
C PHE A 802 -1.89 -27.06 48.75
N THR A 803 -1.24 -26.05 49.33
CA THR A 803 -0.94 -25.58 50.72
C THR A 803 -0.62 -24.08 50.69
N VAL A 804 -0.71 -23.38 51.83
CA VAL A 804 -0.26 -21.98 52.01
C VAL A 804 0.44 -21.85 53.37
N GLN A 805 1.54 -21.08 53.45
CA GLN A 805 2.09 -20.58 54.72
C GLN A 805 2.68 -19.16 54.57
N ASP A 806 2.29 -18.31 55.53
CA ASP A 806 3.07 -17.33 56.33
C ASP A 806 3.98 -16.29 55.63
N LEU A 807 3.83 -14.96 55.77
CA LEU A 807 3.58 -14.02 56.91
C LEU A 807 4.87 -13.33 57.42
N ASN A 808 4.88 -11.99 57.43
CA ASN A 808 5.17 -11.15 58.61
C ASN A 808 5.24 -9.61 58.33
N LEU A 809 4.54 -8.80 59.15
CA LEU A 809 4.96 -7.48 59.75
C LEU A 809 5.35 -6.30 58.80
N ARG A 810 5.20 -4.98 59.07
CA ARG A 810 4.70 -4.10 60.17
C ARG A 810 4.70 -2.61 59.69
N ASP A 811 4.16 -1.57 60.33
CA ASP A 811 3.11 -1.36 61.37
C ASP A 811 2.62 0.13 61.35
N SER A 812 1.31 0.40 61.50
CA SER A 812 0.72 1.72 61.91
C SER A 812 0.91 2.95 60.96
N GLN A 813 0.24 4.12 61.09
CA GLN A 813 -0.70 4.66 62.10
C GLN A 813 -1.60 5.83 61.55
N ARG A 814 -2.82 5.99 62.12
CA ARG A 814 -3.66 7.23 62.28
C ARG A 814 -4.31 8.02 61.10
N VAL A 815 -5.65 7.99 61.12
CA VAL A 815 -6.67 9.02 60.77
C VAL A 815 -6.68 10.19 61.83
N PRO A 816 -7.58 11.24 61.85
CA PRO A 816 -8.80 11.55 61.05
C PRO A 816 -9.13 13.04 60.65
N HIS A 817 -10.21 13.23 59.85
CA HIS A 817 -11.15 14.39 59.82
C HIS A 817 -10.62 15.80 59.38
N THR A 818 -11.42 16.83 59.04
CA THR A 818 -12.82 17.19 59.44
C THR A 818 -13.59 18.04 58.41
N LEU A 819 -14.93 18.05 58.54
CA LEU A 819 -16.03 18.86 57.93
C LEU A 819 -15.70 20.32 57.43
N LEU A 820 -16.47 20.96 56.52
CA LEU A 820 -17.86 21.44 56.74
C LEU A 820 -18.65 21.88 55.47
N ARG A 821 -19.97 22.05 55.68
CA ARG A 821 -21.08 22.70 54.92
C ARG A 821 -20.73 23.51 53.64
N ALA A 822 -21.43 23.44 52.50
CA ALA A 822 -22.88 23.29 52.18
C ALA A 822 -23.76 24.55 52.34
N GLU A 823 -24.55 24.89 51.31
CA GLU A 823 -25.81 25.64 51.46
C GLU A 823 -26.85 25.26 50.38
N LYS A 824 -28.11 25.70 50.53
CA LYS A 824 -29.28 25.26 49.73
C LYS A 824 -30.24 26.40 49.35
N ALA A 825 -30.59 26.49 48.07
CA ALA A 825 -31.89 26.96 47.58
C ALA A 825 -32.17 26.18 46.26
N ARG A 826 -33.29 25.49 45.98
CA ARG A 826 -34.74 25.60 46.29
C ARG A 826 -35.43 26.85 45.71
N HIS A 827 -35.97 26.72 44.49
CA HIS A 827 -37.40 26.69 44.07
C HIS A 827 -37.39 26.13 42.63
N LYS A 828 -38.22 25.19 42.11
CA LYS A 828 -39.56 24.62 42.38
C LYS A 828 -40.70 25.33 41.60
N LEU A 829 -41.40 24.54 40.76
CA LEU A 829 -42.68 24.79 40.03
C LEU A 829 -42.56 25.62 38.72
N CYS A 830 -43.32 25.39 37.64
CA CYS A 830 -44.27 24.30 37.30
C CYS A 830 -44.63 24.32 35.79
N PHE A 831 -44.97 23.14 35.22
CA PHE A 831 -45.95 22.91 34.12
C PHE A 831 -45.63 23.55 32.73
N GLU A 832 -46.19 23.13 31.58
CA GLU A 832 -47.06 21.98 31.26
C GLU A 832 -46.70 21.39 29.86
N SER A 833 -47.42 20.35 29.43
CA SER A 833 -47.21 19.63 28.16
C SER A 833 -47.77 20.33 26.92
N GLY A 834 -47.12 20.12 25.77
CA GLY A 834 -47.64 20.33 24.41
C GLY A 834 -46.98 19.37 23.44
#